data_AF-A0A944JJM2-F1
#
_entry.id   AF-A0A944JJM2-F1
#
_cell.length_a   1.000
_cell.length_b   1.000
_cell.length_c   1.000
_cell.angle_alpha   90.00
_cell.angle_beta   90.00
_cell.angle_gamma   90.00
#
_symmetry.space_group_name_H-M   'P 1'
#
loop_
_entity.id
_entity.type
_entity.pdbx_description
1 polymer ?
#
loop_
_entity_poly.entity_id
_entity_poly.type
_entity_poly.pdbx_seq_one_letter_code
_entity_poly.pdbx_strand_id
1 'polypeptide(L)'
;ERERVRALLDRARRGALVAPALELRGAAAGAHMAAAHAESVTRAALPPILAEAGTEQLATEEQRLREDLGALGAARRAEQRSAEIGRERANLERESRAAEEQQQETGEWLGRWEATRAALAGRADAAQQAATLAEQLAGKLEPARMHLNAARRRDALDADAERASGELLTAREESTAAREHWLELKETRLRGIAAELAAALVAGEPCTVCGSAEHPEPARPAPGHVDRAAEDAAHARFERAEERRAEVERRLAAVREARAEAAAAAGGATTAELLELTSDLSTRHAAAHAAAAALHSAREQLARAEREHAVRSSDRLDAEVRAAARATRREALDQEQASLEAELALVRGDAPSVAARAGVLEDRVRMVGAAAAALRRAEATAARLKEADGQLADAAFKAGFDTVEEAADAVLPEYQRTDLQHRMDAWQAEEAMLADRRGEQDTAAAAALPPADPDAALAYADRAAVMLRSAGSAVDASRVRCTELDRLSHQAERELRALGPLREEYDRVARLAGLTAGTSAENERKMRLEAYVLAARLEQVAAAATVRLLRMSGGRYTLVHSDAQASGRGRSGLGLHVVDAWTGSERDTATLSGGETFFASLALALGLADVVTDEAGGMRLDTLFIDEGFGSLDDQALDEVLDVLDSLRERDRSVGIVSHVADLRTRVQTQLEIVKQRGGSVVRHRAAAGAG
;
A
#
# COMPACT_ATOMS: atom_id res chain seq x y z
N GLU A 1 -13.96 84.88 101.92
CA GLU A 1 -14.54 84.03 100.85
C GLU A 1 -13.52 83.23 100.06
N ARG A 2 -12.48 83.86 99.48
CA ARG A 2 -11.37 83.19 98.76
C ARG A 2 -10.77 82.00 99.52
N GLU A 3 -10.63 82.10 100.84
CA GLU A 3 -10.09 81.02 101.68
C GLU A 3 -11.10 79.92 102.05
N ARG A 4 -12.40 80.20 102.11
CA ARG A 4 -13.45 79.18 102.34
C ARG A 4 -13.70 78.36 101.07
N VAL A 5 -13.62 79.02 99.92
CA VAL A 5 -13.58 78.38 98.58
C VAL A 5 -12.30 77.56 98.43
N ARG A 6 -11.13 78.07 98.87
CA ARG A 6 -9.85 77.33 98.87
C ARG A 6 -9.91 76.02 99.66
N ALA A 7 -10.54 75.99 100.83
CA ALA A 7 -10.66 74.78 101.65
C ALA A 7 -11.57 73.69 101.03
N LEU A 8 -12.68 74.07 100.40
CA LEU A 8 -13.55 73.17 99.62
C LEU A 8 -12.84 72.64 98.37
N LEU A 9 -12.06 73.51 97.73
CA LEU A 9 -11.28 73.21 96.53
C LEU A 9 -10.07 72.30 96.84
N ASP A 10 -9.47 72.40 98.02
CA ASP A 10 -8.42 71.48 98.50
C ASP A 10 -8.98 70.07 98.81
N ARG A 11 -10.22 69.95 99.31
CA ARG A 11 -10.89 68.64 99.43
C ARG A 11 -11.23 68.04 98.05
N ALA A 12 -11.71 68.85 97.12
CA ALA A 12 -12.00 68.45 95.74
C ALA A 12 -10.74 68.09 94.93
N ARG A 13 -9.61 68.75 95.21
CA ARG A 13 -8.29 68.43 94.63
C ARG A 13 -7.77 67.08 95.09
N ARG A 14 -7.99 66.71 96.36
CA ARG A 14 -7.70 65.35 96.85
C ARG A 14 -8.59 64.29 96.17
N GLY A 15 -9.88 64.57 95.96
CA GLY A 15 -10.77 63.72 95.16
C GLY A 15 -10.33 63.59 93.69
N ALA A 16 -9.81 64.66 93.08
CA ALA A 16 -9.29 64.65 91.70
C ALA A 16 -8.08 63.71 91.50
N LEU A 17 -7.29 63.45 92.53
CA LEU A 17 -6.17 62.49 92.47
C LEU A 17 -6.65 61.04 92.36
N VAL A 18 -7.90 60.75 92.74
CA VAL A 18 -8.51 59.41 92.70
C VAL A 18 -9.39 59.24 91.44
N ALA A 19 -9.79 60.33 90.78
CA ALA A 19 -10.66 60.31 89.61
C ALA A 19 -10.13 59.46 88.41
N PRO A 20 -8.85 59.53 88.01
CA PRO A 20 -8.33 58.66 86.96
C PRO A 20 -8.41 57.17 87.29
N ALA A 21 -8.26 56.80 88.58
CA ALA A 21 -8.38 55.41 89.04
C ALA A 21 -9.86 54.95 89.06
N LEU A 22 -10.81 55.85 89.36
CA LEU A 22 -12.25 55.59 89.27
C LEU A 22 -12.70 55.39 87.81
N GLU A 23 -12.23 56.22 86.88
CA GLU A 23 -12.51 56.08 85.45
C GLU A 23 -11.91 54.79 84.88
N LEU A 24 -10.67 54.46 85.24
CA LEU A 24 -10.01 53.22 84.84
C LEU A 24 -10.79 51.99 85.33
N ARG A 25 -11.26 52.01 86.59
CA ARG A 25 -12.09 50.95 87.17
C ARG A 25 -13.47 50.86 86.51
N GLY A 26 -14.09 51.99 86.20
CA GLY A 26 -15.35 52.05 85.45
C GLY A 26 -15.23 51.48 84.04
N ALA A 27 -14.17 51.85 83.31
CA ALA A 27 -13.87 51.30 81.99
C ALA A 27 -13.54 49.80 82.05
N ALA A 28 -12.78 49.35 83.05
CA ALA A 28 -12.48 47.94 83.28
C ALA A 28 -13.75 47.12 83.62
N ALA A 29 -14.67 47.68 84.43
CA ALA A 29 -15.94 47.06 84.76
C ALA A 29 -16.87 46.94 83.54
N GLY A 30 -16.98 48.00 82.73
CA GLY A 30 -17.73 47.96 81.47
C GLY A 30 -17.16 46.95 80.47
N ALA A 31 -15.82 46.90 80.33
CA ALA A 31 -15.14 45.93 79.49
C ALA A 31 -15.33 44.49 79.98
N HIS A 32 -15.33 44.26 81.30
CA HIS A 32 -15.59 42.96 81.90
C HIS A 32 -17.04 42.52 81.69
N MET A 33 -18.03 43.39 81.91
CA MET A 33 -19.44 43.06 81.66
C MET A 33 -19.71 42.70 80.19
N ALA A 34 -19.13 43.46 79.25
CA ALA A 34 -19.25 43.15 77.82
C ALA A 34 -18.57 41.81 77.46
N ALA A 35 -17.39 41.54 78.03
CA ALA A 35 -16.68 40.27 77.82
C ALA A 35 -17.42 39.08 78.44
N ALA A 36 -17.97 39.21 79.65
CA ALA A 36 -18.76 38.20 80.33
C ALA A 36 -20.08 37.90 79.59
N HIS A 37 -20.72 38.93 79.03
CA HIS A 37 -21.91 38.74 78.19
C HIS A 37 -21.57 37.98 76.89
N ALA A 38 -20.50 38.37 76.19
CA ALA A 38 -20.05 37.67 74.97
C ALA A 38 -19.62 36.22 75.26
N GLU A 39 -19.00 35.98 76.42
CA GLU A 39 -18.65 34.65 76.91
C GLU A 39 -19.91 33.80 77.16
N SER A 40 -20.92 34.35 77.85
CA SER A 40 -22.19 33.65 78.08
C SER A 40 -22.91 33.27 76.77
N VAL A 41 -22.96 34.19 75.80
CA VAL A 41 -23.58 33.96 74.49
C VAL A 41 -22.85 32.87 73.69
N THR A 42 -21.51 32.92 73.66
CA THR A 42 -20.72 31.91 72.94
C THR A 42 -20.72 30.56 73.64
N ARG A 43 -20.79 30.52 74.97
CA ARG A 43 -20.92 29.29 75.77
C ARG A 43 -22.28 28.61 75.56
N ALA A 44 -23.36 29.38 75.42
CA ALA A 44 -24.68 28.81 75.13
C ALA A 44 -24.75 28.08 73.77
N ALA A 45 -23.88 28.42 72.83
CA ALA A 45 -23.77 27.73 71.54
C ALA A 45 -22.95 26.43 71.64
N LEU A 46 -22.23 26.18 72.74
CA LEU A 46 -21.40 24.98 72.87
C LEU A 46 -22.24 23.72 73.15
N PRO A 47 -21.77 22.54 72.71
CA PRO A 47 -22.34 21.26 73.12
C PRO A 47 -22.32 21.09 74.65
N PRO A 48 -23.28 20.37 75.26
CA PRO A 48 -23.40 20.22 76.71
C PRO A 48 -22.12 19.72 77.41
N ILE A 49 -21.34 18.88 76.73
CA ILE A 49 -20.08 18.30 77.24
C ILE A 49 -18.99 19.37 77.41
N LEU A 50 -19.04 20.46 76.63
CA LEU A 50 -18.06 21.54 76.66
C LEU A 50 -18.60 22.80 77.36
N ALA A 51 -19.84 22.77 77.85
CA ALA A 51 -20.50 23.93 78.44
C ALA A 51 -19.81 24.41 79.73
N GLU A 52 -19.10 23.53 80.45
CA GLU A 52 -18.34 23.86 81.66
C GLU A 52 -16.82 23.86 81.45
N ALA A 53 -16.35 23.70 80.21
CA ALA A 53 -14.92 23.61 79.92
C ALA A 53 -14.19 24.94 80.20
N GLY A 54 -12.97 24.82 80.75
CA GLY A 54 -12.07 25.94 80.97
C GLY A 54 -11.28 26.34 79.71
N THR A 55 -10.55 27.45 79.78
CA THR A 55 -9.76 28.00 78.65
C THR A 55 -8.80 26.98 78.02
N GLU A 56 -8.06 26.24 78.84
CA GLU A 56 -7.10 25.25 78.34
C GLU A 56 -7.81 24.06 77.67
N GLN A 57 -8.90 23.58 78.24
CA GLN A 57 -9.68 22.46 77.69
C GLN A 57 -10.32 22.82 76.35
N LEU A 58 -10.87 24.04 76.21
CA LEU A 58 -11.40 24.52 74.94
C LEU A 58 -10.30 24.69 73.89
N ALA A 59 -9.12 25.17 74.27
CA ALA A 59 -7.98 25.29 73.35
C ALA A 59 -7.45 23.92 72.88
N THR A 60 -7.37 22.93 73.77
CA THR A 60 -6.99 21.55 73.42
C THR A 60 -8.01 20.92 72.47
N GLU A 61 -9.30 21.10 72.73
CA GLU A 61 -10.37 20.58 71.87
C GLU A 61 -10.36 21.28 70.49
N GLU A 62 -10.15 22.59 70.45
CA GLU A 62 -10.01 23.36 69.21
C GLU A 62 -8.82 22.86 68.37
N GLN A 63 -7.69 22.57 69.02
CA GLN A 63 -6.50 22.03 68.38
C GLN A 63 -6.75 20.62 67.83
N ARG A 64 -7.38 19.73 68.60
CA ARG A 64 -7.77 18.38 68.15
C ARG A 64 -8.67 18.44 66.92
N LEU A 65 -9.69 19.30 66.93
CA LEU A 65 -10.60 19.47 65.80
C LEU A 65 -9.90 20.03 64.55
N ARG A 66 -8.88 20.89 64.72
CA ARG A 66 -8.04 21.35 63.61
C ARG A 66 -7.13 20.26 63.04
N GLU A 67 -6.59 19.40 63.89
CA GLU A 67 -5.81 18.23 63.48
C GLU A 67 -6.67 17.25 62.68
N ASP A 68 -7.89 16.96 63.16
CA ASP A 68 -8.87 16.14 62.46
C ASP A 68 -9.24 16.77 61.10
N LEU A 69 -9.46 18.09 61.04
CA LEU A 69 -9.73 18.82 59.79
C LEU A 69 -8.53 18.75 58.82
N GLY A 70 -7.30 18.85 59.34
CA GLY A 70 -6.07 18.70 58.57
C GLY A 70 -5.92 17.30 57.97
N ALA A 71 -6.32 16.26 58.72
CA ALA A 71 -6.30 14.88 58.25
C ALA A 71 -7.29 14.62 57.09
N LEU A 72 -8.38 15.39 56.99
CA LEU A 72 -9.35 15.27 55.87
C LEU A 72 -8.79 15.70 54.51
N GLY A 73 -7.64 16.39 54.48
CA GLY A 73 -7.02 16.81 53.22
C GLY A 73 -6.63 15.63 52.30
N ALA A 74 -6.20 14.51 52.88
CA ALA A 74 -5.93 13.28 52.12
C ALA A 74 -7.22 12.63 51.62
N ALA A 75 -8.25 12.57 52.46
CA ALA A 75 -9.55 12.01 52.12
C ALA A 75 -10.28 12.80 51.00
N ARG A 76 -10.13 14.13 50.95
CA ARG A 76 -10.67 14.93 49.83
C ARG A 76 -10.05 14.56 48.48
N ARG A 77 -8.74 14.28 48.46
CA ARG A 77 -8.05 13.80 47.24
C ARG A 77 -8.49 12.39 46.86
N ALA A 78 -8.67 11.51 47.85
CA ALA A 78 -9.22 10.18 47.64
C ALA A 78 -10.66 10.22 47.06
N GLU A 79 -11.50 11.14 47.54
CA GLU A 79 -12.88 11.34 47.03
C GLU A 79 -12.90 11.81 45.58
N GLN A 80 -12.00 12.75 45.23
CA GLN A 80 -11.82 13.19 43.84
C GLN A 80 -11.33 12.05 42.94
N ARG A 81 -10.31 11.30 43.38
CA ARG A 81 -9.77 10.15 42.63
C ARG A 81 -10.83 9.06 42.42
N SER A 82 -11.64 8.76 43.44
CA SER A 82 -12.76 7.81 43.34
C SER A 82 -13.78 8.25 42.27
N ALA A 83 -14.12 9.55 42.21
CA ALA A 83 -15.01 10.07 41.17
C ALA A 83 -14.38 10.01 39.77
N GLU A 84 -13.08 10.25 39.63
CA GLU A 84 -12.34 10.11 38.36
C GLU A 84 -12.31 8.67 37.88
N ILE A 85 -12.01 7.71 38.76
CA ILE A 85 -12.02 6.27 38.45
C ILE A 85 -13.41 5.85 37.95
N GLY A 86 -14.49 6.34 38.57
CA GLY A 86 -15.86 6.11 38.10
C GLY A 86 -16.07 6.55 36.64
N ARG A 87 -15.48 7.67 36.22
CA ARG A 87 -15.53 8.14 34.82
C ARG A 87 -14.65 7.30 33.90
N GLU A 88 -13.44 6.94 34.34
CA GLU A 88 -12.52 6.07 33.59
C GLU A 88 -13.18 4.71 33.29
N ARG A 89 -13.80 4.08 34.31
CA ARG A 89 -14.54 2.81 34.18
C ARG A 89 -15.71 2.93 33.21
N ALA A 90 -16.52 3.98 33.33
CA ALA A 90 -17.63 4.20 32.41
C ALA A 90 -17.18 4.41 30.97
N ASN A 91 -15.99 4.99 30.75
CA ASN A 91 -15.41 5.12 29.42
C ASN A 91 -14.92 3.77 28.88
N LEU A 92 -14.18 3.00 29.68
CA LEU A 92 -13.72 1.67 29.31
C LEU A 92 -14.88 0.71 28.98
N GLU A 93 -15.98 0.79 29.73
CA GLU A 93 -17.20 0.01 29.47
C GLU A 93 -17.80 0.33 28.08
N ARG A 94 -17.87 1.62 27.71
CA ARG A 94 -18.35 2.03 26.37
C ARG A 94 -17.42 1.55 25.26
N GLU A 95 -16.11 1.68 25.46
CA GLU A 95 -15.10 1.21 24.50
C GLU A 95 -15.12 -0.31 24.34
N SER A 96 -15.36 -1.06 25.42
CA SER A 96 -15.51 -2.52 25.38
C SER A 96 -16.70 -2.92 24.54
N ARG A 97 -17.88 -2.33 24.79
CA ARG A 97 -19.12 -2.66 24.06
C ARG A 97 -18.98 -2.37 22.56
N ALA A 98 -18.44 -1.22 22.20
CA ALA A 98 -18.21 -0.88 20.80
C ALA A 98 -17.20 -1.84 20.12
N ALA A 99 -16.18 -2.30 20.85
CA ALA A 99 -15.22 -3.27 20.34
C ALA A 99 -15.83 -4.69 20.20
N GLU A 100 -16.71 -5.09 21.12
CA GLU A 100 -17.42 -6.37 21.08
C GLU A 100 -18.34 -6.46 19.86
N GLU A 101 -19.09 -5.39 19.53
CA GLU A 101 -19.91 -5.31 18.32
C GLU A 101 -19.06 -5.51 17.05
N GLN A 102 -17.93 -4.82 16.95
CA GLN A 102 -17.01 -4.96 15.82
C GLN A 102 -16.38 -6.36 15.73
N GLN A 103 -16.07 -6.98 16.88
CA GLN A 103 -15.55 -8.34 16.93
C GLN A 103 -16.61 -9.35 16.48
N GLN A 104 -17.88 -9.14 16.82
CA GLN A 104 -18.96 -10.01 16.39
C GLN A 104 -19.13 -9.97 14.86
N GLU A 105 -19.19 -8.77 14.26
CA GLU A 105 -19.29 -8.61 12.80
C GLU A 105 -18.10 -9.27 12.09
N THR A 106 -16.89 -9.06 12.61
CA THR A 106 -15.66 -9.66 12.08
C THR A 106 -15.69 -11.18 12.21
N GLY A 107 -16.19 -11.71 13.33
CA GLY A 107 -16.36 -13.14 13.57
C GLY A 107 -17.35 -13.79 12.61
N GLU A 108 -18.50 -13.16 12.34
CA GLU A 108 -19.50 -13.64 11.38
C GLU A 108 -18.99 -13.64 9.94
N TRP A 109 -18.17 -12.66 9.57
CA TRP A 109 -17.50 -12.63 8.28
C TRP A 109 -16.47 -13.77 8.15
N LEU A 110 -15.60 -13.93 9.15
CA LEU A 110 -14.57 -14.98 9.18
C LEU A 110 -15.19 -16.38 9.23
N GLY A 111 -16.34 -16.57 9.90
CA GLY A 111 -17.08 -17.83 9.91
C GLY A 111 -17.56 -18.28 8.52
N ARG A 112 -17.77 -17.34 7.59
CA ARG A 112 -18.16 -17.62 6.20
C ARG A 112 -16.98 -17.67 5.22
N TRP A 113 -15.76 -17.47 5.71
CA TRP A 113 -14.56 -17.38 4.89
C TRP A 113 -14.32 -18.64 4.07
N GLU A 114 -14.27 -19.83 4.69
CA GLU A 114 -13.95 -21.08 3.99
C GLU A 114 -14.93 -21.38 2.86
N ALA A 115 -16.23 -21.15 3.06
CA ALA A 115 -17.24 -21.30 2.03
C ALA A 115 -17.04 -20.32 0.86
N THR A 116 -16.71 -19.05 1.19
CA THR A 116 -16.47 -18.00 0.18
C THR A 116 -15.19 -18.30 -0.61
N ARG A 117 -14.11 -18.70 0.06
CA ARG A 117 -12.85 -19.09 -0.54
C ARG A 117 -13.02 -20.29 -1.46
N ALA A 118 -13.71 -21.33 -1.01
CA ALA A 118 -13.99 -22.52 -1.81
C ALA A 118 -14.80 -22.17 -3.09
N ALA A 119 -15.81 -21.30 -2.98
CA ALA A 119 -16.57 -20.85 -4.14
C ALA A 119 -15.72 -20.05 -5.14
N LEU A 120 -14.87 -19.13 -4.66
CA LEU A 120 -13.98 -18.32 -5.51
C LEU A 120 -12.86 -19.16 -6.14
N ALA A 121 -12.24 -20.06 -5.37
CA ALA A 121 -11.25 -21.01 -5.86
C ALA A 121 -11.85 -21.93 -6.92
N GLY A 122 -13.03 -22.50 -6.67
CA GLY A 122 -13.73 -23.34 -7.65
C GLY A 122 -14.05 -22.60 -8.96
N ARG A 123 -14.39 -21.30 -8.90
CA ARG A 123 -14.58 -20.47 -10.10
C ARG A 123 -13.27 -20.25 -10.86
N ALA A 124 -12.17 -19.99 -10.15
CA ALA A 124 -10.85 -19.81 -10.76
C ALA A 124 -10.35 -21.11 -11.41
N ASP A 125 -10.54 -22.25 -10.74
CA ASP A 125 -10.17 -23.58 -11.24
C ASP A 125 -11.00 -23.95 -12.47
N ALA A 126 -12.31 -23.73 -12.45
CA ALA A 126 -13.18 -23.97 -13.60
C ALA A 126 -12.78 -23.10 -14.81
N ALA A 127 -12.47 -21.82 -14.59
CA ALA A 127 -11.99 -20.94 -15.66
C ALA A 127 -10.61 -21.35 -16.19
N GLN A 128 -9.73 -21.88 -15.32
CA GLN A 128 -8.42 -22.39 -15.74
C GLN A 128 -8.55 -23.68 -16.57
N GLN A 129 -9.43 -24.60 -16.15
CA GLN A 129 -9.74 -25.81 -16.93
C GLN A 129 -10.35 -25.44 -18.29
N ALA A 130 -11.22 -24.44 -18.35
CA ALA A 130 -11.77 -23.93 -19.60
C ALA A 130 -10.70 -23.31 -20.50
N ALA A 131 -9.71 -22.60 -19.95
CA ALA A 131 -8.58 -22.07 -20.72
C ALA A 131 -7.75 -23.19 -21.35
N THR A 132 -7.39 -24.21 -20.57
CA THR A 132 -6.67 -25.39 -21.07
C THR A 132 -7.47 -26.14 -22.14
N LEU A 133 -8.78 -26.29 -21.95
CA LEU A 133 -9.66 -26.91 -22.95
C LEU A 133 -9.72 -26.06 -24.24
N ALA A 134 -9.78 -24.74 -24.12
CA ALA A 134 -9.82 -23.84 -25.27
C ALA A 134 -8.55 -23.97 -26.13
N GLU A 135 -7.37 -24.04 -25.51
CA GLU A 135 -6.09 -24.27 -26.17
C GLU A 135 -6.05 -25.64 -26.88
N GLN A 136 -6.47 -26.71 -26.18
CA GLN A 136 -6.55 -28.05 -26.78
C GLN A 136 -7.50 -28.10 -27.99
N LEU A 137 -8.64 -27.41 -27.92
CA LEU A 137 -9.59 -27.34 -29.03
C LEU A 137 -9.06 -26.47 -30.17
N ALA A 138 -8.34 -25.38 -29.88
CA ALA A 138 -7.69 -24.56 -30.91
C ALA A 138 -6.67 -25.38 -31.72
N GLY A 139 -5.86 -26.20 -31.04
CA GLY A 139 -4.90 -27.10 -31.68
C GLY A 139 -5.53 -28.16 -32.59
N LYS A 140 -6.81 -28.53 -32.37
CA LYS A 140 -7.56 -29.45 -33.23
C LYS A 140 -8.34 -28.74 -34.34
N LEU A 141 -8.79 -27.51 -34.08
CA LEU A 141 -9.62 -26.74 -35.00
C LEU A 141 -8.84 -26.30 -36.24
N GLU A 142 -7.57 -25.90 -36.09
CA GLU A 142 -6.77 -25.43 -37.22
C GLU A 142 -6.47 -26.55 -38.25
N PRO A 143 -6.01 -27.76 -37.85
CA PRO A 143 -5.91 -28.89 -38.76
C PRO A 143 -7.25 -29.25 -39.41
N ALA A 144 -8.35 -29.27 -38.65
CA ALA A 144 -9.68 -29.58 -39.20
C ALA A 144 -10.11 -28.59 -40.30
N ARG A 145 -9.82 -27.28 -40.11
CA ARG A 145 -10.06 -26.24 -41.12
C ARG A 145 -9.19 -26.42 -42.36
N MET A 146 -7.92 -26.76 -42.17
CA MET A 146 -7.01 -27.06 -43.29
C MET A 146 -7.51 -28.25 -44.12
N HIS A 147 -7.89 -29.35 -43.46
CA HIS A 147 -8.47 -30.52 -44.12
C HIS A 147 -9.78 -30.17 -44.84
N LEU A 148 -10.68 -29.38 -44.22
CA LEU A 148 -11.93 -28.95 -44.85
C LEU A 148 -11.67 -28.12 -46.13
N ASN A 149 -10.72 -27.20 -46.09
CA ASN A 149 -10.36 -26.40 -47.26
C ASN A 149 -9.75 -27.26 -48.37
N ALA A 150 -8.91 -28.24 -48.01
CA ALA A 150 -8.37 -29.20 -48.97
C ALA A 150 -9.47 -30.08 -49.59
N ALA A 151 -10.44 -30.54 -48.80
CA ALA A 151 -11.57 -31.34 -49.28
C ALA A 151 -12.48 -30.53 -50.23
N ARG A 152 -12.79 -29.27 -49.90
CA ARG A 152 -13.51 -28.36 -50.81
C ARG A 152 -12.76 -28.13 -52.12
N ARG A 153 -11.43 -27.98 -52.06
CA ARG A 153 -10.58 -27.81 -53.24
C ARG A 153 -10.56 -29.07 -54.08
N ARG A 154 -10.46 -30.26 -53.47
CA ARG A 154 -10.58 -31.56 -54.15
C ARG A 154 -11.91 -31.65 -54.91
N ASP A 155 -13.03 -31.38 -54.24
CA ASP A 155 -14.36 -31.49 -54.83
C ASP A 155 -14.55 -30.50 -56.01
N ALA A 156 -14.02 -29.28 -55.90
CA ALA A 156 -14.02 -28.32 -57.00
C ALA A 156 -13.15 -28.78 -58.19
N LEU A 157 -11.96 -29.31 -57.91
CA LEU A 157 -11.06 -29.85 -58.94
C LEU A 157 -11.58 -31.13 -59.57
N ASP A 158 -12.41 -31.90 -58.86
CA ASP A 158 -13.12 -33.04 -59.42
C ASP A 158 -14.12 -32.59 -60.50
N ALA A 159 -14.92 -31.57 -60.21
CA ALA A 159 -15.79 -30.96 -61.22
C ALA A 159 -15.01 -30.36 -62.40
N ASP A 160 -13.83 -29.76 -62.16
CA ASP A 160 -12.95 -29.25 -63.21
C ASP A 160 -12.37 -30.37 -64.08
N ALA A 161 -11.98 -31.49 -63.47
CA ALA A 161 -11.43 -32.65 -64.18
C ALA A 161 -12.50 -33.30 -65.06
N GLU A 162 -13.74 -33.41 -64.58
CA GLU A 162 -14.87 -33.90 -65.37
C GLU A 162 -15.13 -32.99 -66.59
N ARG A 163 -15.19 -31.66 -66.38
CA ARG A 163 -15.35 -30.69 -67.48
C ARG A 163 -14.21 -30.77 -68.50
N ALA A 164 -12.96 -30.77 -68.05
CA ALA A 164 -11.81 -30.86 -68.93
C ALA A 164 -11.72 -32.21 -69.66
N SER A 165 -12.18 -33.31 -69.05
CA SER A 165 -12.31 -34.61 -69.70
C SER A 165 -13.36 -34.59 -70.80
N GLY A 166 -14.50 -33.94 -70.57
CA GLY A 166 -15.54 -33.72 -71.59
C GLY A 166 -15.03 -32.89 -72.76
N GLU A 167 -14.35 -31.76 -72.49
CA GLU A 167 -13.73 -30.93 -73.53
C GLU A 167 -12.66 -31.67 -74.33
N LEU A 168 -11.87 -32.55 -73.69
CA LEU A 168 -10.86 -33.36 -74.37
C LEU A 168 -11.51 -34.36 -75.34
N LEU A 169 -12.66 -34.93 -74.97
CA LEU A 169 -13.42 -35.82 -75.85
C LEU A 169 -13.86 -35.07 -77.11
N THR A 170 -14.47 -33.89 -76.95
CA THR A 170 -14.88 -33.04 -78.08
C THR A 170 -13.69 -32.61 -78.94
N ALA A 171 -12.58 -32.20 -78.33
CA ALA A 171 -11.38 -31.81 -79.07
C ALA A 171 -10.75 -32.99 -79.83
N ARG A 172 -10.83 -34.22 -79.29
CA ARG A 172 -10.39 -35.46 -79.98
C ARG A 172 -11.27 -35.78 -81.18
N GLU A 173 -12.59 -35.64 -81.05
CA GLU A 173 -13.55 -35.83 -82.15
C GLU A 173 -13.30 -34.81 -83.26
N GLU A 174 -13.13 -33.53 -82.92
CA GLU A 174 -12.82 -32.46 -83.87
C GLU A 174 -11.49 -32.69 -84.60
N SER A 175 -10.43 -33.07 -83.87
CA SER A 175 -9.11 -33.38 -84.43
C SER A 175 -9.18 -34.58 -85.38
N THR A 176 -9.91 -35.63 -85.01
CA THR A 176 -10.09 -36.83 -85.84
C THR A 176 -10.87 -36.50 -87.11
N ALA A 177 -11.99 -35.78 -87.00
CA ALA A 177 -12.78 -35.35 -88.15
C ALA A 177 -12.00 -34.41 -89.08
N ALA A 178 -11.22 -33.47 -88.53
CA ALA A 178 -10.37 -32.59 -89.33
C ALA A 178 -9.24 -33.36 -90.04
N ARG A 179 -8.68 -34.39 -89.39
CA ARG A 179 -7.68 -35.27 -89.99
C ARG A 179 -8.26 -36.10 -91.14
N GLU A 180 -9.43 -36.71 -90.92
CA GLU A 180 -10.15 -37.48 -91.95
C GLU A 180 -10.45 -36.59 -93.16
N HIS A 181 -11.02 -35.40 -92.94
CA HIS A 181 -11.32 -34.45 -94.01
C HIS A 181 -10.06 -33.99 -94.78
N TRP A 182 -8.96 -33.72 -94.08
CA TRP A 182 -7.68 -33.39 -94.72
C TRP A 182 -7.16 -34.55 -95.57
N LEU A 183 -7.20 -35.79 -95.06
CA LEU A 183 -6.76 -36.98 -95.80
C LEU A 183 -7.64 -37.24 -97.02
N GLU A 184 -8.96 -37.06 -96.93
CA GLU A 184 -9.90 -37.16 -98.04
C GLU A 184 -9.59 -36.13 -99.14
N LEU A 185 -9.38 -34.86 -98.76
CA LEU A 185 -9.03 -33.80 -99.70
C LEU A 185 -7.66 -34.03 -100.34
N LYS A 186 -6.68 -34.50 -99.56
CA LYS A 186 -5.36 -34.87 -100.05
C LYS A 186 -5.44 -36.02 -101.06
N GLU A 187 -6.22 -37.06 -100.77
CA GLU A 187 -6.43 -38.18 -101.69
C GLU A 187 -7.16 -37.73 -102.96
N THR A 188 -8.20 -36.90 -102.82
CA THR A 188 -8.95 -36.34 -103.96
C THR A 188 -8.06 -35.50 -104.87
N ARG A 189 -7.19 -34.66 -104.28
CA ARG A 189 -6.18 -33.89 -105.01
C ARG A 189 -5.18 -34.80 -105.72
N LEU A 190 -4.64 -35.83 -105.05
CA LEU A 190 -3.71 -36.80 -105.67
C LEU A 190 -4.34 -37.53 -106.87
N ARG A 191 -5.62 -37.93 -106.77
CA ARG A 191 -6.35 -38.52 -107.91
C ARG A 191 -6.55 -37.51 -109.05
N GLY A 192 -6.67 -36.21 -108.73
CA GLY A 192 -6.85 -35.12 -109.69
C GLY A 192 -5.56 -34.42 -110.14
N ILE A 193 -4.37 -34.88 -109.72
CA ILE A 193 -3.12 -34.11 -109.85
C ILE A 193 -2.66 -33.92 -111.30
N ALA A 194 -3.06 -34.83 -112.19
CA ALA A 194 -2.78 -34.72 -113.61
C ALA A 194 -3.38 -33.43 -114.21
N ALA A 195 -4.53 -32.98 -113.71
CA ALA A 195 -5.16 -31.73 -114.16
C ALA A 195 -4.44 -30.47 -113.62
N GLU A 196 -3.92 -30.49 -112.39
CA GLU A 196 -3.10 -29.39 -111.85
C GLU A 196 -1.79 -29.25 -112.63
N LEU A 197 -1.10 -30.37 -112.88
CA LEU A 197 0.16 -30.39 -113.62
C LEU A 197 -0.06 -29.98 -115.08
N ALA A 198 -1.17 -30.39 -115.69
CA ALA A 198 -1.53 -29.98 -117.05
C ALA A 198 -1.86 -28.48 -117.15
N ALA A 199 -2.44 -27.87 -116.11
CA ALA A 199 -2.71 -26.42 -116.07
C ALA A 199 -1.44 -25.56 -116.03
N ALA A 200 -0.30 -26.12 -115.60
CA ALA A 200 1.00 -25.46 -115.56
C ALA A 200 1.83 -25.63 -116.84
N LEU A 201 1.30 -26.33 -117.86
CA LEU A 201 2.01 -26.54 -119.13
C LEU A 201 2.05 -25.25 -119.96
N VAL A 202 3.26 -24.82 -120.33
CA VAL A 202 3.50 -23.70 -121.25
C VAL A 202 3.84 -24.28 -122.63
N ALA A 203 3.15 -23.82 -123.67
CA ALA A 203 3.36 -24.32 -125.03
C ALA A 203 4.81 -24.07 -125.49
N GLY A 204 5.52 -25.15 -125.86
CA GLY A 204 6.90 -25.09 -126.34
C GLY A 204 7.99 -25.32 -125.28
N GLU A 205 7.63 -25.39 -123.98
CA GLU A 205 8.57 -25.74 -122.91
C GLU A 205 8.50 -27.24 -122.56
N PRO A 206 9.62 -27.90 -122.22
CA PRO A 206 9.61 -29.31 -121.86
C PRO A 206 8.89 -29.53 -120.52
N CYS A 207 7.88 -30.41 -120.53
CA CYS A 207 7.14 -30.79 -119.32
C CYS A 207 8.06 -31.43 -118.27
N THR A 208 7.87 -31.05 -117.01
CA THR A 208 8.69 -31.50 -115.87
C THR A 208 8.48 -32.96 -115.48
N VAL A 209 7.42 -33.62 -115.97
CA VAL A 209 7.11 -35.03 -115.67
C VAL A 209 7.67 -35.97 -116.75
N CYS A 210 7.45 -35.65 -118.04
CA CYS A 210 7.78 -36.53 -119.16
C CYS A 210 8.77 -35.94 -120.19
N GLY A 211 9.09 -34.65 -120.12
CA GLY A 211 10.03 -33.97 -121.01
C GLY A 211 9.49 -33.53 -122.39
N SER A 212 8.22 -33.78 -122.71
CA SER A 212 7.60 -33.38 -124.00
C SER A 212 7.23 -31.89 -124.06
N ALA A 213 7.34 -31.27 -125.24
CA ALA A 213 6.92 -29.88 -125.51
C ALA A 213 5.48 -29.75 -126.05
N GLU A 214 4.81 -30.88 -126.36
CA GLU A 214 3.46 -30.91 -126.93
C GLU A 214 2.52 -31.86 -126.16
N HIS A 215 1.29 -31.40 -125.89
CA HIS A 215 0.24 -32.14 -125.17
C HIS A 215 -1.13 -31.90 -125.86
N PRO A 216 -1.59 -32.83 -126.73
CA PRO A 216 -2.81 -32.62 -127.55
C PRO A 216 -4.13 -32.78 -126.78
N GLU A 217 -4.15 -33.58 -125.70
CA GLU A 217 -5.31 -33.74 -124.81
C GLU A 217 -4.89 -33.57 -123.33
N PRO A 218 -4.60 -32.33 -122.89
CA PRO A 218 -4.25 -32.08 -121.50
C PRO A 218 -5.42 -32.40 -120.57
N ALA A 219 -5.13 -33.08 -119.46
CA ALA A 219 -6.12 -33.41 -118.44
C ALA A 219 -6.80 -32.13 -117.91
N ARG A 220 -8.14 -32.13 -117.84
CA ARG A 220 -8.93 -31.01 -117.33
C ARG A 220 -9.48 -31.31 -115.93
N PRO A 221 -9.63 -30.29 -115.07
CA PRO A 221 -10.23 -30.48 -113.75
C PRO A 221 -11.67 -30.98 -113.89
N ALA A 222 -11.98 -32.08 -113.20
CA ALA A 222 -13.35 -32.60 -113.10
C ALA A 222 -14.20 -31.74 -112.13
N PRO A 223 -15.54 -31.81 -112.20
CA PRO A 223 -16.40 -31.19 -111.19
C PRO A 223 -16.05 -31.72 -109.79
N GLY A 224 -15.72 -30.83 -108.85
CA GLY A 224 -15.24 -31.21 -107.50
C GLY A 224 -13.71 -31.36 -107.37
N HIS A 225 -12.93 -30.85 -108.32
CA HIS A 225 -11.47 -30.77 -108.22
C HIS A 225 -11.04 -29.99 -106.96
N VAL A 226 -10.11 -30.55 -106.21
CA VAL A 226 -9.52 -29.95 -105.00
C VAL A 226 -8.14 -29.42 -105.37
N ASP A 227 -7.93 -28.12 -105.15
CA ASP A 227 -6.65 -27.47 -105.39
C ASP A 227 -5.72 -27.51 -104.16
N ARG A 228 -4.48 -27.05 -104.34
CA ARG A 228 -3.50 -26.97 -103.25
C ARG A 228 -3.97 -26.08 -102.08
N ALA A 229 -4.68 -24.99 -102.36
CA ALA A 229 -5.14 -24.06 -101.34
C ALA A 229 -6.21 -24.71 -100.42
N ALA A 230 -7.10 -25.53 -100.98
CA ALA A 230 -8.08 -26.29 -100.23
C ALA A 230 -7.44 -27.38 -99.34
N GLU A 231 -6.42 -28.10 -99.83
CA GLU A 231 -5.63 -29.04 -99.01
C GLU A 231 -4.92 -28.31 -97.85
N ASP A 232 -4.22 -27.20 -98.13
CA ASP A 232 -3.47 -26.44 -97.13
C ASP A 232 -4.42 -25.82 -96.07
N ALA A 233 -5.62 -25.37 -96.46
CA ALA A 233 -6.63 -24.89 -95.52
C ALA A 233 -7.19 -26.00 -94.61
N ALA A 234 -7.38 -27.20 -95.14
CA ALA A 234 -7.80 -28.36 -94.36
C ALA A 234 -6.69 -28.84 -93.41
N HIS A 235 -5.43 -28.82 -93.86
CA HIS A 235 -4.27 -29.12 -93.02
C HIS A 235 -4.14 -28.10 -91.87
N ALA A 236 -4.27 -26.79 -92.16
CA ALA A 236 -4.26 -25.75 -91.12
C ALA A 236 -5.45 -25.86 -90.15
N ARG A 237 -6.58 -26.44 -90.56
CA ARG A 237 -7.69 -26.76 -89.65
C ARG A 237 -7.37 -27.96 -88.75
N PHE A 238 -6.73 -28.99 -89.30
CA PHE A 238 -6.23 -30.13 -88.52
C PHE A 238 -5.19 -29.69 -87.49
N GLU A 239 -4.16 -28.92 -87.88
CA GLU A 239 -3.13 -28.43 -86.95
C GLU A 239 -3.74 -27.62 -85.79
N ARG A 240 -4.68 -26.71 -86.08
CA ARG A 240 -5.41 -25.97 -85.03
C ARG A 240 -6.22 -26.88 -84.09
N ALA A 241 -6.83 -27.94 -84.63
CA ALA A 241 -7.56 -28.91 -83.82
C ALA A 241 -6.61 -29.78 -82.96
N GLU A 242 -5.43 -30.14 -83.47
CA GLU A 242 -4.36 -30.81 -82.71
C GLU A 242 -3.82 -29.92 -81.59
N GLU A 243 -3.56 -28.64 -81.86
CA GLU A 243 -3.11 -27.66 -80.88
C GLU A 243 -4.13 -27.52 -79.74
N ARG A 244 -5.42 -27.36 -80.08
CA ARG A 244 -6.52 -27.31 -79.10
C ARG A 244 -6.59 -28.59 -78.29
N ARG A 245 -6.50 -29.76 -78.93
CA ARG A 245 -6.48 -31.06 -78.22
C ARG A 245 -5.32 -31.13 -77.23
N ALA A 246 -4.12 -30.78 -77.66
CA ALA A 246 -2.92 -30.81 -76.83
C ALA A 246 -2.99 -29.81 -75.67
N GLU A 247 -3.61 -28.64 -75.87
CA GLU A 247 -3.86 -27.66 -74.81
C GLU A 247 -4.81 -28.20 -73.75
N VAL A 248 -5.97 -28.75 -74.16
CA VAL A 248 -6.95 -29.32 -73.23
C VAL A 248 -6.37 -30.53 -72.50
N GLU A 249 -5.55 -31.35 -73.16
CA GLU A 249 -4.86 -32.49 -72.55
C GLU A 249 -3.86 -32.06 -71.46
N ARG A 250 -3.04 -31.03 -71.73
CA ARG A 250 -2.16 -30.42 -70.71
C ARG A 250 -2.95 -29.85 -69.53
N ARG A 251 -4.07 -29.16 -69.81
CA ARG A 251 -4.94 -28.61 -68.76
C ARG A 251 -5.54 -29.71 -67.89
N LEU A 252 -6.04 -30.79 -68.51
CA LEU A 252 -6.58 -31.94 -67.78
C LEU A 252 -5.51 -32.61 -66.90
N ALA A 253 -4.27 -32.74 -67.39
CA ALA A 253 -3.16 -33.26 -66.60
C ALA A 253 -2.87 -32.40 -65.37
N ALA A 254 -2.79 -31.07 -65.54
CA ALA A 254 -2.56 -30.13 -64.44
C ALA A 254 -3.69 -30.14 -63.40
N VAL A 255 -4.95 -30.20 -63.84
CA VAL A 255 -6.11 -30.30 -62.93
C VAL A 255 -6.08 -31.62 -62.14
N ARG A 256 -5.72 -32.73 -62.79
CA ARG A 256 -5.60 -34.05 -62.12
C ARG A 256 -4.49 -34.09 -61.09
N GLU A 257 -3.35 -33.46 -61.37
CA GLU A 257 -2.24 -33.33 -60.42
C GLU A 257 -2.67 -32.49 -59.20
N ALA A 258 -3.22 -31.31 -59.43
CA ALA A 258 -3.74 -30.46 -58.35
C ALA A 258 -4.84 -31.15 -57.52
N ARG A 259 -5.69 -31.96 -58.17
CA ARG A 259 -6.73 -32.76 -57.49
C ARG A 259 -6.10 -33.83 -56.59
N ALA A 260 -5.04 -34.50 -57.05
CA ALA A 260 -4.33 -35.49 -56.26
C ALA A 260 -3.66 -34.87 -55.03
N GLU A 261 -3.03 -33.70 -55.17
CA GLU A 261 -2.48 -32.93 -54.04
C GLU A 261 -3.56 -32.54 -53.04
N ALA A 262 -4.69 -32.00 -53.51
CA ALA A 262 -5.80 -31.61 -52.66
C ALA A 262 -6.42 -32.82 -51.94
N ALA A 263 -6.52 -33.97 -52.62
CA ALA A 263 -7.01 -35.21 -52.02
C ALA A 263 -6.06 -35.74 -50.93
N ALA A 264 -4.75 -35.70 -51.17
CA ALA A 264 -3.75 -36.09 -50.17
C ALA A 264 -3.81 -35.20 -48.92
N ALA A 265 -3.97 -33.88 -49.11
CA ALA A 265 -4.11 -32.93 -48.00
C ALA A 265 -5.46 -33.03 -47.26
N ALA A 266 -6.54 -33.42 -47.95
CA ALA A 266 -7.87 -33.62 -47.35
C ALA A 266 -7.94 -34.90 -46.51
N GLY A 267 -7.13 -35.90 -46.85
CA GLY A 267 -7.22 -37.25 -46.28
C GLY A 267 -8.44 -38.01 -46.78
N GLY A 268 -8.86 -39.02 -46.01
CA GLY A 268 -9.97 -39.92 -46.38
C GLY A 268 -11.38 -39.39 -46.10
N ALA A 269 -11.52 -38.25 -45.43
CA ALA A 269 -12.82 -37.72 -45.02
C ALA A 269 -13.54 -36.96 -46.14
N THR A 270 -14.86 -36.97 -46.08
CA THR A 270 -15.73 -36.18 -46.96
C THR A 270 -15.81 -34.73 -46.50
N THR A 271 -16.15 -33.82 -47.42
CA THR A 271 -16.34 -32.40 -47.10
C THR A 271 -17.46 -32.20 -46.09
N ALA A 272 -18.50 -33.05 -46.10
CA ALA A 272 -19.59 -33.00 -45.13
C ALA A 272 -19.13 -33.36 -43.71
N GLU A 273 -18.39 -34.46 -43.55
CA GLU A 273 -17.84 -34.90 -42.26
C GLU A 273 -16.87 -33.87 -41.66
N LEU A 274 -15.99 -33.30 -42.49
CA LEU A 274 -15.05 -32.27 -42.06
C LEU A 274 -15.75 -30.95 -41.70
N LEU A 275 -16.86 -30.62 -42.36
CA LEU A 275 -17.66 -29.44 -42.05
C LEU A 275 -18.36 -29.60 -40.70
N GLU A 276 -18.94 -30.77 -40.45
CA GLU A 276 -19.57 -31.10 -39.16
C GLU A 276 -18.54 -31.07 -38.01
N LEU A 277 -17.39 -31.74 -38.20
CA LEU A 277 -16.29 -31.73 -37.23
C LEU A 277 -15.78 -30.32 -36.94
N THR A 278 -15.56 -29.51 -37.98
CA THR A 278 -15.09 -28.13 -37.83
C THR A 278 -16.13 -27.28 -37.10
N SER A 279 -17.42 -27.50 -37.37
CA SER A 279 -18.51 -26.82 -36.67
C SER A 279 -18.56 -27.20 -35.19
N ASP A 280 -18.53 -28.49 -34.84
CA ASP A 280 -18.52 -28.96 -33.44
C ASP A 280 -17.31 -28.39 -32.68
N LEU A 281 -16.11 -28.54 -33.24
CA LEU A 281 -14.88 -28.01 -32.63
C LEU A 281 -14.96 -26.49 -32.46
N SER A 282 -15.49 -25.76 -33.44
CA SER A 282 -15.65 -24.31 -33.36
C SER A 282 -16.64 -23.90 -32.26
N THR A 283 -17.78 -24.59 -32.13
CA THR A 283 -18.77 -24.31 -31.07
C THR A 283 -18.21 -24.61 -29.70
N ARG A 284 -17.54 -25.75 -29.52
CA ARG A 284 -16.90 -26.13 -28.25
C ARG A 284 -15.76 -25.20 -27.88
N HIS A 285 -14.93 -24.81 -28.86
CA HIS A 285 -13.85 -23.86 -28.64
C HIS A 285 -14.40 -22.50 -28.21
N ALA A 286 -15.45 -22.00 -28.87
CA ALA A 286 -16.08 -20.74 -28.49
C ALA A 286 -16.65 -20.77 -27.06
N ALA A 287 -17.30 -21.88 -26.66
CA ALA A 287 -17.81 -22.05 -25.30
C ALA A 287 -16.68 -22.10 -24.25
N ALA A 288 -15.62 -22.87 -24.52
CA ALA A 288 -14.46 -22.96 -23.64
C ALA A 288 -13.72 -21.61 -23.52
N HIS A 289 -13.53 -20.91 -24.64
CA HIS A 289 -12.90 -19.60 -24.67
C HIS A 289 -13.72 -18.53 -23.92
N ALA A 290 -15.05 -18.55 -24.04
CA ALA A 290 -15.91 -17.64 -23.30
C ALA A 290 -15.82 -17.88 -21.77
N ALA A 291 -15.76 -19.13 -21.32
CA ALA A 291 -15.56 -19.47 -19.93
C ALA A 291 -14.15 -19.11 -19.43
N ALA A 292 -13.12 -19.28 -20.27
CA ALA A 292 -11.74 -18.91 -19.99
C ALA A 292 -11.55 -17.40 -19.78
N ALA A 293 -12.32 -16.57 -20.48
CA ALA A 293 -12.24 -15.10 -20.38
C ALA A 293 -12.47 -14.58 -18.94
N ALA A 294 -13.19 -15.34 -18.10
CA ALA A 294 -13.42 -14.98 -16.70
C ALA A 294 -12.22 -15.26 -15.78
N LEU A 295 -11.18 -15.97 -16.24
CA LEU A 295 -10.08 -16.46 -15.40
C LEU A 295 -9.36 -15.35 -14.62
N HIS A 296 -9.00 -14.26 -15.30
CA HIS A 296 -8.31 -13.14 -14.66
C HIS A 296 -9.17 -12.54 -13.53
N SER A 297 -10.44 -12.24 -13.84
CA SER A 297 -11.38 -11.67 -12.86
C SER A 297 -11.64 -12.62 -11.67
N ALA A 298 -11.69 -13.94 -11.90
CA ALA A 298 -11.88 -14.93 -10.84
C ALA A 298 -10.66 -14.99 -9.91
N ARG A 299 -9.44 -14.97 -10.47
CA ARG A 299 -8.18 -14.92 -9.70
C ARG A 299 -8.07 -13.63 -8.89
N GLU A 300 -8.41 -12.48 -9.48
CA GLU A 300 -8.40 -11.20 -8.75
C GLU A 300 -9.41 -11.17 -7.61
N GLN A 301 -10.61 -11.71 -7.81
CA GLN A 301 -11.64 -11.81 -6.77
C GLN A 301 -11.15 -12.70 -5.61
N LEU A 302 -10.57 -13.86 -5.91
CA LEU A 302 -9.98 -14.75 -4.91
C LEU A 302 -8.86 -14.05 -4.13
N ALA A 303 -7.90 -13.46 -4.84
CA ALA A 303 -6.76 -12.79 -4.21
C ALA A 303 -7.19 -11.58 -3.37
N ARG A 304 -8.20 -10.82 -3.79
CA ARG A 304 -8.78 -9.73 -3.01
C ARG A 304 -9.42 -10.25 -1.73
N ALA A 305 -10.19 -11.32 -1.82
CA ALA A 305 -10.85 -11.92 -0.66
C ALA A 305 -9.83 -12.50 0.33
N GLU A 306 -8.75 -13.12 -0.15
CA GLU A 306 -7.65 -13.61 0.70
C GLU A 306 -6.91 -12.49 1.42
N ARG A 307 -6.66 -11.36 0.75
CA ARG A 307 -6.10 -10.16 1.40
C ARG A 307 -7.03 -9.60 2.47
N GLU A 308 -8.33 -9.51 2.18
CA GLU A 308 -9.32 -9.03 3.17
C GLU A 308 -9.39 -9.98 4.38
N HIS A 309 -9.33 -11.29 4.15
CA HIS A 309 -9.25 -12.27 5.23
C HIS A 309 -8.01 -12.10 6.10
N ALA A 310 -6.83 -11.89 5.49
CA ALA A 310 -5.60 -11.67 6.23
C ALA A 310 -5.67 -10.41 7.11
N VAL A 311 -6.20 -9.30 6.57
CA VAL A 311 -6.39 -8.04 7.31
C VAL A 311 -7.36 -8.24 8.48
N ARG A 312 -8.57 -8.75 8.21
CA ARG A 312 -9.58 -8.97 9.26
C ARG A 312 -9.13 -9.97 10.33
N SER A 313 -8.35 -10.98 9.96
CA SER A 313 -7.78 -11.94 10.93
C SER A 313 -6.76 -11.27 11.84
N SER A 314 -5.90 -10.41 11.30
CA SER A 314 -4.96 -9.60 12.09
C SER A 314 -5.70 -8.64 13.01
N ASP A 315 -6.69 -7.91 12.48
CA ASP A 315 -7.51 -6.97 13.24
C ASP A 315 -8.24 -7.64 14.39
N ARG A 316 -8.70 -8.89 14.21
CA ARG A 316 -9.31 -9.69 15.27
C ARG A 316 -8.32 -9.97 16.40
N LEU A 317 -7.11 -10.44 16.08
CA LEU A 317 -6.08 -10.71 17.08
C LEU A 317 -5.68 -9.43 17.84
N ASP A 318 -5.51 -8.32 17.14
CA ASP A 318 -5.22 -7.03 17.76
C ASP A 318 -6.38 -6.52 18.63
N ALA A 319 -7.63 -6.79 18.23
CA ALA A 319 -8.82 -6.48 19.02
C ALA A 319 -8.88 -7.34 20.29
N GLU A 320 -8.57 -8.64 20.22
CA GLU A 320 -8.51 -9.55 21.38
C GLU A 320 -7.45 -9.11 22.39
N VAL A 321 -6.26 -8.73 21.93
CA VAL A 321 -5.20 -8.19 22.80
C VAL A 321 -5.65 -6.89 23.48
N ARG A 322 -6.28 -5.98 22.73
CA ARG A 322 -6.82 -4.72 23.29
C ARG A 322 -7.96 -4.96 24.27
N ALA A 323 -8.83 -5.93 24.01
CA ALA A 323 -9.91 -6.32 24.92
C ALA A 323 -9.35 -6.86 26.24
N ALA A 324 -8.34 -7.75 26.17
CA ALA A 324 -7.64 -8.25 27.36
C ALA A 324 -6.98 -7.12 28.16
N ALA A 325 -6.30 -6.17 27.49
CA ALA A 325 -5.69 -5.02 28.16
C ALA A 325 -6.73 -4.12 28.86
N ARG A 326 -7.88 -3.87 28.22
CA ARG A 326 -8.99 -3.12 28.82
C ARG A 326 -9.58 -3.84 30.03
N ALA A 327 -9.76 -5.16 29.95
CA ALA A 327 -10.25 -5.97 31.07
C ALA A 327 -9.30 -5.88 32.27
N THR A 328 -7.99 -6.03 32.07
CA THR A 328 -6.98 -5.88 33.14
C THR A 328 -6.98 -4.46 33.72
N ARG A 329 -7.08 -3.42 32.88
CA ARG A 329 -7.15 -2.03 33.36
C ARG A 329 -8.41 -1.79 34.19
N ARG A 330 -9.54 -2.32 33.76
CA ARG A 330 -10.81 -2.24 34.50
C ARG A 330 -10.69 -2.94 35.85
N GLU A 331 -10.11 -4.14 35.91
CA GLU A 331 -9.91 -4.86 37.17
C GLU A 331 -9.00 -4.08 38.15
N ALA A 332 -7.92 -3.48 37.66
CA ALA A 332 -7.05 -2.63 38.47
C ALA A 332 -7.81 -1.39 39.02
N LEU A 333 -8.63 -0.76 38.20
CA LEU A 333 -9.49 0.37 38.61
C LEU A 333 -10.57 -0.07 39.60
N ASP A 334 -11.16 -1.26 39.43
CA ASP A 334 -12.14 -1.83 40.35
C ASP A 334 -11.52 -2.06 41.74
N GLN A 335 -10.28 -2.57 41.80
CA GLN A 335 -9.52 -2.76 43.04
C GLN A 335 -9.16 -1.42 43.70
N GLU A 336 -8.67 -0.44 42.93
CA GLU A 336 -8.35 0.91 43.43
C GLU A 336 -9.61 1.59 43.98
N GLN A 337 -10.73 1.50 43.25
CA GLN A 337 -12.02 2.05 43.68
C GLN A 337 -12.48 1.45 45.01
N ALA A 338 -12.44 0.12 45.15
CA ALA A 338 -12.84 -0.55 46.37
C ALA A 338 -11.98 -0.15 47.58
N SER A 339 -10.66 0.01 47.38
CA SER A 339 -9.74 0.51 48.40
C SER A 339 -10.09 1.93 48.84
N LEU A 340 -10.29 2.85 47.89
CA LEU A 340 -10.63 4.24 48.19
C LEU A 340 -12.00 4.36 48.85
N GLU A 341 -13.00 3.60 48.40
CA GLU A 341 -14.33 3.59 49.02
C GLU A 341 -14.30 3.11 50.47
N ALA A 342 -13.49 2.10 50.79
CA ALA A 342 -13.28 1.63 52.15
C ALA A 342 -12.61 2.71 53.04
N GLU A 343 -11.57 3.38 52.53
CA GLU A 343 -10.89 4.48 53.24
C GLU A 343 -11.84 5.68 53.47
N LEU A 344 -12.58 6.08 52.43
CA LEU A 344 -13.54 7.17 52.50
C LEU A 344 -14.68 6.87 53.46
N ALA A 345 -15.16 5.62 53.53
CA ALA A 345 -16.20 5.22 54.47
C ALA A 345 -15.76 5.42 55.93
N LEU A 346 -14.51 5.09 56.26
CA LEU A 346 -13.94 5.28 57.60
C LEU A 346 -13.83 6.77 57.97
N VAL A 347 -13.38 7.60 57.05
CA VAL A 347 -13.13 9.04 57.30
C VAL A 347 -14.42 9.86 57.31
N ARG A 348 -15.38 9.51 56.47
CA ARG A 348 -16.65 10.22 56.33
C ARG A 348 -17.59 10.00 57.51
N GLY A 349 -17.54 8.81 58.14
CA GLY A 349 -18.51 8.40 59.14
C GLY A 349 -19.94 8.50 58.59
N ASP A 350 -20.84 9.16 59.34
CA ASP A 350 -22.25 9.34 58.97
C ASP A 350 -22.51 10.47 57.95
N ALA A 351 -21.47 11.23 57.56
CA ALA A 351 -21.65 12.32 56.60
C ALA A 351 -21.90 11.77 55.17
N PRO A 352 -22.54 12.53 54.27
CA PRO A 352 -22.73 12.11 52.88
C PRO A 352 -21.47 12.28 52.01
N SER A 353 -20.55 13.18 52.37
CA SER A 353 -19.25 13.38 51.68
C SER A 353 -18.15 13.83 52.65
N VAL A 354 -16.89 13.73 52.22
CA VAL A 354 -15.75 14.26 52.99
C VAL A 354 -15.88 15.78 53.13
N ALA A 355 -16.39 16.46 52.10
CA ALA A 355 -16.69 17.90 52.16
C ALA A 355 -17.76 18.25 53.21
N ALA A 356 -18.83 17.44 53.33
CA ALA A 356 -19.84 17.64 54.36
C ALA A 356 -19.28 17.42 55.77
N ARG A 357 -18.43 16.41 55.96
CA ARG A 357 -17.71 16.17 57.23
C ARG A 357 -16.78 17.33 57.58
N ALA A 358 -16.04 17.85 56.60
CA ALA A 358 -15.17 19.01 56.78
C ALA A 358 -15.96 20.25 57.22
N GLY A 359 -17.12 20.53 56.59
CA GLY A 359 -17.98 21.64 56.98
C GLY A 359 -18.47 21.55 58.43
N VAL A 360 -18.86 20.34 58.88
CA VAL A 360 -19.25 20.11 60.29
C VAL A 360 -18.09 20.37 61.25
N LEU A 361 -16.87 19.95 60.91
CA LEU A 361 -15.68 20.20 61.74
C LEU A 361 -15.28 21.68 61.73
N GLU A 362 -15.34 22.36 60.58
CA GLU A 362 -15.07 23.80 60.45
C GLU A 362 -16.03 24.64 61.30
N ASP A 363 -17.32 24.31 61.28
CA ASP A 363 -18.32 24.94 62.15
C ASP A 363 -18.00 24.68 63.63
N ARG A 364 -17.63 23.44 63.99
CA ARG A 364 -17.24 23.08 65.36
C ARG A 364 -15.99 23.85 65.83
N VAL A 365 -14.95 23.94 65.01
CA VAL A 365 -13.73 24.73 65.29
C VAL A 365 -14.08 26.20 65.49
N ARG A 366 -14.95 26.76 64.64
CA ARG A 366 -15.40 28.16 64.76
C ARG A 366 -16.12 28.40 66.09
N MET A 367 -17.03 27.51 66.48
CA MET A 367 -17.80 27.61 67.72
C MET A 367 -16.89 27.51 68.95
N VAL A 368 -16.00 26.50 69.00
CA VAL A 368 -15.07 26.28 70.12
C VAL A 368 -14.04 27.41 70.21
N GLY A 369 -13.47 27.84 69.08
CA GLY A 369 -12.49 28.94 69.05
C GLY A 369 -13.10 30.29 69.46
N ALA A 370 -14.34 30.57 69.05
CA ALA A 370 -15.07 31.76 69.49
C ALA A 370 -15.31 31.75 71.01
N ALA A 371 -15.73 30.61 71.58
CA ALA A 371 -15.93 30.47 73.02
C ALA A 371 -14.61 30.55 73.81
N ALA A 372 -13.53 29.93 73.33
CA ALA A 372 -12.21 30.01 73.96
C ALA A 372 -11.66 31.45 73.96
N ALA A 373 -11.86 32.20 72.87
CA ALA A 373 -11.45 33.60 72.78
C ALA A 373 -12.29 34.51 73.69
N ALA A 374 -13.61 34.28 73.78
CA ALA A 374 -14.49 35.02 74.66
C ALA A 374 -14.18 34.75 76.14
N LEU A 375 -13.92 33.50 76.52
CA LEU A 375 -13.53 33.11 77.87
C LEU A 375 -12.17 33.73 78.27
N ARG A 376 -11.14 33.64 77.42
CA ARG A 376 -9.86 34.33 77.66
C ARG A 376 -10.03 35.83 77.87
N ARG A 377 -10.92 36.45 77.09
CA ARG A 377 -11.22 37.89 77.20
C ARG A 377 -11.95 38.20 78.50
N ALA A 378 -12.87 37.34 78.95
CA ALA A 378 -13.54 37.47 80.25
C ALA A 378 -12.56 37.32 81.42
N GLU A 379 -11.68 36.32 81.39
CA GLU A 379 -10.63 36.11 82.41
C GLU A 379 -9.64 37.28 82.47
N ALA A 380 -9.16 37.76 81.30
CA ALA A 380 -8.24 38.90 81.23
C ALA A 380 -8.87 40.21 81.70
N THR A 381 -10.15 40.46 81.36
CA THR A 381 -10.87 41.65 81.83
C THR A 381 -11.23 41.57 83.31
N ALA A 382 -11.51 40.38 83.85
CA ALA A 382 -11.69 40.16 85.28
C ALA A 382 -10.39 40.44 86.07
N ALA A 383 -9.24 39.97 85.57
CA ALA A 383 -7.94 40.26 86.15
C ALA A 383 -7.62 41.76 86.14
N ARG A 384 -7.91 42.46 85.03
CA ARG A 384 -7.76 43.92 84.93
C ARG A 384 -8.72 44.68 85.84
N LEU A 385 -9.95 44.21 86.01
CA LEU A 385 -10.90 44.80 86.96
C LEU A 385 -10.39 44.66 88.40
N LYS A 386 -9.89 43.47 88.77
CA LYS A 386 -9.27 43.23 90.09
C LYS A 386 -8.04 44.11 90.32
N GLU A 387 -7.21 44.30 89.30
CA GLU A 387 -6.06 45.21 89.37
C GLU A 387 -6.50 46.68 89.51
N ALA A 388 -7.51 47.11 88.75
CA ALA A 388 -8.07 48.46 88.83
C ALA A 388 -8.76 48.72 90.19
N ASP A 389 -9.45 47.72 90.76
CA ASP A 389 -10.00 47.79 92.12
C ASP A 389 -8.87 47.95 93.17
N GLY A 390 -7.74 47.25 92.98
CA GLY A 390 -6.54 47.41 93.82
C GLY A 390 -5.89 48.80 93.67
N GLN A 391 -5.74 49.30 92.45
CA GLN A 391 -5.21 50.64 92.18
C GLN A 391 -6.10 51.75 92.73
N LEU A 392 -7.43 51.56 92.67
CA LEU A 392 -8.41 52.48 93.24
C LEU A 392 -8.32 52.54 94.77
N ALA A 393 -8.18 51.38 95.43
CA ALA A 393 -7.96 51.32 96.88
C ALA A 393 -6.65 52.02 97.30
N ASP A 394 -5.57 51.78 96.54
CA ASP A 394 -4.26 52.43 96.75
C ASP A 394 -4.32 53.96 96.54
N ALA A 395 -5.04 54.41 95.50
CA ALA A 395 -5.20 55.83 95.19
C ALA A 395 -6.06 56.55 96.25
N ALA A 396 -7.14 55.91 96.73
CA ALA A 396 -7.98 56.43 97.80
C ALA A 396 -7.18 56.58 99.12
N PHE A 397 -6.37 55.58 99.48
CA PHE A 397 -5.52 55.61 100.66
C PHE A 397 -4.44 56.71 100.56
N LYS A 398 -3.74 56.83 99.43
CA LYS A 398 -2.71 57.87 99.21
C LYS A 398 -3.29 59.29 99.18
N ALA A 399 -4.53 59.46 98.76
CA ALA A 399 -5.24 60.73 98.77
C ALA A 399 -5.81 61.11 100.15
N GLY A 400 -5.69 60.21 101.15
CA GLY A 400 -6.05 60.46 102.54
C GLY A 400 -7.54 60.24 102.85
N PHE A 401 -8.22 59.35 102.13
CA PHE A 401 -9.59 58.93 102.40
C PHE A 401 -9.60 57.57 103.11
N ASP A 402 -10.52 57.37 104.06
CA ASP A 402 -10.59 56.14 104.87
C ASP A 402 -11.36 55.02 104.14
N THR A 403 -12.19 55.38 103.15
CA THR A 403 -12.88 54.42 102.27
C THR A 403 -12.88 54.89 100.81
N VAL A 404 -13.03 53.93 99.89
CA VAL A 404 -13.18 54.22 98.44
C VAL A 404 -14.49 54.97 98.15
N GLU A 405 -15.53 54.75 98.97
CA GLU A 405 -16.81 55.46 98.89
C GLU A 405 -16.65 56.95 99.29
N GLU A 406 -15.89 57.25 100.34
CA GLU A 406 -15.54 58.64 100.70
C GLU A 406 -14.68 59.33 99.63
N ALA A 407 -13.80 58.59 98.95
CA ALA A 407 -13.00 59.11 97.86
C ALA A 407 -13.85 59.41 96.61
N ALA A 408 -14.85 58.57 96.31
CA ALA A 408 -15.81 58.79 95.23
C ALA A 408 -16.75 59.97 95.52
N ASP A 409 -17.23 60.11 96.77
CA ASP A 409 -18.07 61.24 97.21
C ASP A 409 -17.30 62.57 97.25
N ALA A 410 -15.97 62.53 97.34
CA ALA A 410 -15.11 63.71 97.23
C ALA A 410 -14.83 64.15 95.78
N VAL A 411 -15.21 63.34 94.78
CA VAL A 411 -15.16 63.71 93.36
C VAL A 411 -16.37 64.56 93.02
N LEU A 412 -16.16 65.88 92.96
CA LEU A 412 -17.18 66.80 92.47
C LEU A 412 -17.16 66.83 90.93
N PRO A 413 -18.34 66.90 90.28
CA PRO A 413 -18.45 67.10 88.83
C PRO A 413 -17.67 68.33 88.38
N GLU A 414 -17.07 68.25 87.19
CA GLU A 414 -16.23 69.32 86.64
C GLU A 414 -16.94 70.67 86.71
N TYR A 415 -18.24 70.78 86.37
CA TYR A 415 -18.95 72.05 86.47
C TYR A 415 -19.04 72.66 87.89
N GLN A 416 -19.08 71.86 88.97
CA GLN A 416 -19.12 72.34 90.35
C GLN A 416 -17.72 72.69 90.89
N ARG A 417 -16.70 71.92 90.48
CA ARG A 417 -15.29 72.26 90.67
C ARG A 417 -14.93 73.55 89.91
N THR A 418 -15.44 73.67 88.70
CA THR A 418 -15.23 74.77 87.78
C THR A 418 -16.03 76.00 88.20
N ASP A 419 -17.17 75.91 88.91
CA ASP A 419 -17.81 77.10 89.53
C ASP A 419 -16.98 77.65 90.71
N LEU A 420 -16.47 76.78 91.59
CA LEU A 420 -15.60 77.15 92.71
C LEU A 420 -14.20 77.61 92.23
N GLN A 421 -13.69 77.00 91.16
CA GLN A 421 -12.47 77.39 90.47
C GLN A 421 -12.70 78.63 89.59
N HIS A 422 -13.87 78.86 88.97
CA HIS A 422 -14.23 80.08 88.23
C HIS A 422 -14.30 81.30 89.14
N ARG A 423 -14.67 81.14 90.40
CA ARG A 423 -14.56 82.23 91.39
C ARG A 423 -13.10 82.53 91.76
N MET A 424 -12.19 81.55 91.63
CA MET A 424 -10.74 81.75 91.77
C MET A 424 -10.08 82.21 90.46
N ASP A 425 -10.60 81.77 89.32
CA ASP A 425 -10.13 82.04 87.97
C ASP A 425 -10.72 83.33 87.45
N ALA A 426 -11.86 83.86 87.91
CA ALA A 426 -12.27 85.23 87.60
C ALA A 426 -11.26 86.26 88.15
N TRP A 427 -10.50 85.89 89.18
CA TRP A 427 -9.33 86.63 89.65
C TRP A 427 -8.03 86.30 88.90
N GLN A 428 -8.00 85.26 88.05
CA GLN A 428 -6.86 84.90 87.17
C GLN A 428 -7.16 85.06 85.66
N ALA A 429 -8.41 85.36 85.27
CA ALA A 429 -8.93 85.42 83.91
C ALA A 429 -8.82 86.83 83.30
N GLU A 430 -8.51 87.85 84.09
CA GLU A 430 -7.88 89.07 83.55
C GLU A 430 -6.51 88.76 82.92
N GLU A 431 -5.81 87.73 83.41
CA GLU A 431 -4.45 87.34 82.97
C GLU A 431 -4.46 86.43 81.73
N ALA A 432 -5.47 85.57 81.59
CA ALA A 432 -5.61 84.63 80.47
C ALA A 432 -6.22 85.25 79.18
N MET A 433 -6.90 86.40 79.27
CA MET A 433 -7.50 87.10 78.12
C MET A 433 -6.46 87.54 77.06
N LEU A 434 -5.18 87.62 77.43
CA LEU A 434 -4.04 87.92 76.54
C LEU A 434 -3.47 86.70 75.79
N ALA A 435 -3.79 85.47 76.20
CA ALA A 435 -3.25 84.24 75.60
C ALA A 435 -4.08 83.73 74.40
N ASP A 436 -5.36 84.10 74.34
CA ASP A 436 -6.33 83.60 73.34
C ASP A 436 -6.10 84.16 71.91
N ARG A 437 -5.32 85.24 71.74
CA ARG A 437 -5.00 85.81 70.41
C ARG A 437 -3.98 85.01 69.58
N ARG A 438 -3.58 83.80 69.97
CA ARG A 438 -2.42 83.08 69.40
C ARG A 438 -2.73 81.80 68.59
N GLY A 439 -3.98 81.52 68.24
CA GLY A 439 -4.38 80.19 67.72
C GLY A 439 -5.23 80.12 66.44
N GLU A 440 -4.93 80.85 65.37
CA GLU A 440 -5.55 80.62 64.04
C GLU A 440 -4.49 80.14 63.01
N GLN A 441 -4.48 78.84 62.67
CA GLN A 441 -3.45 78.20 61.80
C GLN A 441 -3.96 77.65 60.45
N ASP A 442 -5.26 77.70 60.15
CA ASP A 442 -5.81 77.04 58.95
C ASP A 442 -5.64 77.85 57.64
N THR A 443 -5.30 79.14 57.72
CA THR A 443 -5.10 80.00 56.54
C THR A 443 -3.67 79.94 55.97
N ALA A 444 -2.68 79.45 56.72
CA ALA A 444 -1.29 79.35 56.25
C ALA A 444 -1.03 78.10 55.39
N ALA A 445 -1.75 76.99 55.63
CA ALA A 445 -1.54 75.73 54.92
C ALA A 445 -1.97 75.79 53.44
N ALA A 446 -2.97 76.61 53.10
CA ALA A 446 -3.44 76.78 51.73
C ALA A 446 -2.51 77.66 50.87
N ALA A 447 -1.70 78.53 51.47
CA ALA A 447 -0.82 79.47 50.77
C ALA A 447 0.60 78.91 50.47
N ALA A 448 0.94 77.73 51.02
CA ALA A 448 2.28 77.12 50.89
C ALA A 448 2.40 76.11 49.72
N LEU A 449 1.33 75.85 48.97
CA LEU A 449 1.37 74.98 47.80
C LEU A 449 1.88 75.78 46.58
N PRO A 450 2.85 75.26 45.80
CA PRO A 450 3.28 75.93 44.57
C PRO A 450 2.13 76.00 43.55
N PRO A 451 2.09 77.04 42.70
CA PRO A 451 1.07 77.16 41.67
C PRO A 451 1.13 75.96 40.72
N ALA A 452 -0.03 75.39 40.40
CA ALA A 452 -0.11 74.28 39.47
C ALA A 452 0.41 74.70 38.08
N ASP A 453 1.27 73.86 37.48
CA ASP A 453 1.80 74.03 36.12
C ASP A 453 1.09 73.06 35.17
N PRO A 454 -0.06 73.46 34.60
CA PRO A 454 -0.84 72.62 33.71
C PRO A 454 -0.11 72.35 32.39
N ASP A 455 0.77 73.23 31.94
CA ASP A 455 1.49 73.11 30.68
C ASP A 455 2.54 72.00 30.76
N ALA A 456 3.26 71.89 31.89
CA ALA A 456 4.18 70.77 32.14
C ALA A 456 3.43 69.43 32.24
N ALA A 457 2.25 69.41 32.85
CA ALA A 457 1.41 68.22 32.96
C ALA A 457 0.85 67.79 31.58
N LEU A 458 0.41 68.74 30.75
CA LEU A 458 -0.03 68.50 29.37
C LEU A 458 1.12 67.99 28.49
N ALA A 459 2.30 68.60 28.57
CA ALA A 459 3.48 68.15 27.82
C ALA A 459 3.99 66.76 28.27
N TYR A 460 3.77 66.38 29.53
CA TYR A 460 4.02 65.02 30.01
C TYR A 460 2.99 64.03 29.46
N ALA A 461 1.69 64.39 29.50
CA ALA A 461 0.61 63.58 28.95
C ALA A 461 0.77 63.34 27.44
N ASP A 462 1.15 64.36 26.67
CA ASP A 462 1.38 64.24 25.23
C ASP A 462 2.57 63.32 24.91
N ARG A 463 3.67 63.43 25.66
CA ARG A 463 4.82 62.53 25.52
C ARG A 463 4.45 61.09 25.87
N ALA A 464 3.71 60.88 26.96
CA ALA A 464 3.20 59.57 27.34
C ALA A 464 2.25 58.99 26.27
N ALA A 465 1.40 59.82 25.66
CA ALA A 465 0.50 59.40 24.59
C ALA A 465 1.26 58.99 23.31
N VAL A 466 2.33 59.71 22.95
CA VAL A 466 3.21 59.32 21.83
C VAL A 466 3.91 57.99 22.12
N MET A 467 4.45 57.81 23.33
CA MET A 467 5.10 56.56 23.74
C MET A 467 4.13 55.38 23.77
N LEU A 468 2.89 55.60 24.21
CA LEU A 468 1.85 54.57 24.19
C LEU A 468 1.50 54.16 22.76
N ARG A 469 1.35 55.12 21.84
CA ARG A 469 1.08 54.82 20.42
C ARG A 469 2.23 54.08 19.76
N SER A 470 3.48 54.47 20.00
CA SER A 470 4.64 53.77 19.42
C SER A 470 4.80 52.36 19.97
N ALA A 471 4.59 52.17 21.28
CA ALA A 471 4.57 50.85 21.91
C ALA A 471 3.43 49.97 21.38
N GLY A 472 2.22 50.53 21.22
CA GLY A 472 1.07 49.84 20.63
C GLY A 472 1.36 49.34 19.21
N SER A 473 1.85 50.22 18.34
CA SER A 473 2.23 49.84 16.97
C SER A 473 3.33 48.77 16.92
N ALA A 474 4.30 48.81 17.84
CA ALA A 474 5.35 47.79 17.93
C ALA A 474 4.83 46.43 18.39
N VAL A 475 3.86 46.40 19.31
CA VAL A 475 3.18 45.19 19.75
C VAL A 475 2.34 44.59 18.62
N ASP A 476 1.58 45.42 17.90
CA ASP A 476 0.77 44.95 16.78
C ASP A 476 1.63 44.43 15.63
N ALA A 477 2.74 45.10 15.30
CA ALA A 477 3.70 44.61 14.31
C ALA A 477 4.33 43.27 14.73
N SER A 478 4.63 43.11 16.03
CA SER A 478 5.15 41.84 16.57
C SER A 478 4.10 40.73 16.51
N ARG A 479 2.84 41.02 16.83
CA ARG A 479 1.73 40.06 16.72
C ARG A 479 1.54 39.58 15.30
N VAL A 480 1.54 40.48 14.32
CA VAL A 480 1.43 40.12 12.89
C VAL A 480 2.60 39.21 12.47
N ARG A 481 3.83 39.50 12.91
CA ARG A 481 4.99 38.64 12.63
C ARG A 481 4.86 37.27 13.28
N CYS A 482 4.40 37.19 14.53
CA CYS A 482 4.15 35.90 15.21
C CYS A 482 3.10 35.09 14.44
N THR A 483 1.98 35.71 14.02
CA THR A 483 0.96 35.00 13.25
C THR A 483 1.46 34.51 11.90
N GLU A 484 2.31 35.27 11.21
CA GLU A 484 2.88 34.81 9.93
C GLU A 484 3.93 33.71 10.16
N LEU A 485 4.72 33.80 11.23
CA LEU A 485 5.65 32.72 11.61
C LEU A 485 4.90 31.43 11.96
N ASP A 486 3.82 31.50 12.74
CA ASP A 486 2.99 30.34 13.06
C ASP A 486 2.40 29.72 11.78
N ARG A 487 1.94 30.55 10.84
CA ARG A 487 1.44 30.11 9.53
C ARG A 487 2.50 29.39 8.72
N LEU A 488 3.71 29.96 8.62
CA LEU A 488 4.84 29.37 7.91
C LEU A 488 5.33 28.08 8.57
N SER A 489 5.39 28.03 9.89
CA SER A 489 5.75 26.83 10.65
C SER A 489 4.75 25.71 10.42
N HIS A 490 3.44 25.99 10.48
CA HIS A 490 2.42 24.99 10.16
C HIS A 490 2.49 24.52 8.70
N GLN A 491 2.78 25.42 7.75
CA GLN A 491 2.99 25.03 6.37
C GLN A 491 4.20 24.10 6.22
N ALA A 492 5.33 24.45 6.82
CA ALA A 492 6.55 23.64 6.80
C ALA A 492 6.33 22.26 7.45
N GLU A 493 5.64 22.20 8.58
CA GLU A 493 5.28 20.92 9.21
C GLU A 493 4.40 20.06 8.31
N ARG A 494 3.41 20.66 7.63
CA ARG A 494 2.53 19.93 6.72
C ARG A 494 3.30 19.37 5.53
N GLU A 495 4.19 20.16 4.94
CA GLU A 495 5.05 19.73 3.83
C GLU A 495 6.02 18.63 4.28
N LEU A 496 6.62 18.75 5.47
CA LEU A 496 7.51 17.73 6.02
C LEU A 496 6.78 16.41 6.32
N ARG A 497 5.55 16.48 6.87
CA ARG A 497 4.71 15.29 7.08
C ARG A 497 4.33 14.61 5.76
N ALA A 498 4.10 15.39 4.70
CA ALA A 498 3.81 14.85 3.37
C ALA A 498 5.04 14.19 2.71
N LEU A 499 6.25 14.70 2.99
CA LEU A 499 7.51 14.15 2.46
C LEU A 499 7.86 12.77 3.04
N GLY A 500 7.44 12.47 4.28
CA GLY A 500 7.73 11.18 4.93
C GLY A 500 7.27 9.97 4.10
N PRO A 501 5.96 9.83 3.81
CA PRO A 501 5.44 8.73 2.99
C PRO A 501 6.05 8.68 1.58
N LEU A 502 6.26 9.84 0.95
CA LEU A 502 6.90 9.94 -0.37
C LEU A 502 8.33 9.42 -0.36
N ARG A 503 9.08 9.66 0.72
CA ARG A 503 10.44 9.17 0.89
C ARG A 503 10.47 7.67 1.14
N GLU A 504 9.54 7.13 1.91
CA GLU A 504 9.40 5.68 2.10
C GLU A 504 9.04 4.95 0.78
N GLU A 505 8.18 5.56 -0.04
CA GLU A 505 7.88 5.06 -1.37
C GLU A 505 9.09 5.13 -2.29
N TYR A 506 9.77 6.28 -2.35
CA TYR A 506 11.01 6.45 -3.11
C TYR A 506 12.07 5.43 -2.68
N ASP A 507 12.31 5.26 -1.39
CA ASP A 507 13.34 4.34 -0.88
C ASP A 507 13.00 2.88 -1.24
N ARG A 508 11.72 2.49 -1.22
CA ARG A 508 11.29 1.15 -1.68
C ARG A 508 11.56 0.96 -3.18
N VAL A 509 11.15 1.93 -4.00
CA VAL A 509 11.34 1.86 -5.46
C VAL A 509 12.83 1.91 -5.81
N ALA A 510 13.61 2.76 -5.15
CA ALA A 510 15.05 2.88 -5.35
C ALA A 510 15.80 1.61 -4.93
N ARG A 511 15.41 0.98 -3.81
CA ARG A 511 15.95 -0.34 -3.41
C ARG A 511 15.65 -1.40 -4.46
N LEU A 512 14.40 -1.48 -4.92
CA LEU A 512 14.01 -2.44 -5.96
C LEU A 512 14.78 -2.19 -7.26
N ALA A 513 14.86 -0.94 -7.72
CA ALA A 513 15.59 -0.56 -8.92
C ALA A 513 17.09 -0.88 -8.81
N GLY A 514 17.70 -0.62 -7.65
CA GLY A 514 19.09 -0.97 -7.37
C GLY A 514 19.32 -2.48 -7.36
N LEU A 515 18.37 -3.24 -6.80
CA LEU A 515 18.41 -4.70 -6.80
C LEU A 515 18.35 -5.25 -8.24
N THR A 516 17.39 -4.79 -9.05
CA THR A 516 17.23 -5.24 -10.44
C THR A 516 18.36 -4.77 -11.36
N ALA A 517 18.97 -3.62 -11.08
CA ALA A 517 20.11 -3.10 -11.84
C ALA A 517 21.46 -3.76 -11.47
N GLY A 518 21.50 -4.57 -10.40
CA GLY A 518 22.73 -5.19 -9.92
C GLY A 518 23.70 -4.23 -9.22
N THR A 519 23.24 -3.04 -8.83
CA THR A 519 24.06 -2.00 -8.18
C THR A 519 23.85 -1.93 -6.67
N SER A 520 22.81 -2.57 -6.16
CA SER A 520 22.55 -2.67 -4.72
C SER A 520 23.56 -3.58 -4.02
N ALA A 521 23.97 -3.20 -2.81
CA ALA A 521 24.77 -4.08 -1.94
C ALA A 521 23.99 -5.33 -1.48
N GLU A 522 22.65 -5.26 -1.50
CA GLU A 522 21.77 -6.41 -1.21
C GLU A 522 21.75 -7.43 -2.35
N ASN A 523 22.28 -7.09 -3.53
CA ASN A 523 22.42 -8.02 -4.64
C ASN A 523 23.74 -8.80 -4.49
N GLU A 524 23.68 -9.90 -3.76
CA GLU A 524 24.83 -10.78 -3.48
C GLU A 524 25.53 -11.27 -4.76
N ARG A 525 24.74 -11.53 -5.82
CA ARG A 525 25.23 -12.00 -7.12
C ARG A 525 25.82 -10.89 -7.99
N LYS A 526 25.58 -9.61 -7.65
CA LYS A 526 25.96 -8.42 -8.43
C LYS A 526 25.54 -8.51 -9.90
N MET A 527 24.36 -9.07 -10.15
CA MET A 527 23.81 -9.31 -11.49
C MET A 527 22.55 -8.48 -11.73
N ARG A 528 22.34 -8.08 -12.98
CA ARG A 528 21.05 -7.51 -13.40
C ARG A 528 19.97 -8.59 -13.41
N LEU A 529 18.71 -8.19 -13.24
CA LEU A 529 17.58 -9.12 -13.24
C LEU A 529 17.53 -9.98 -14.50
N GLU A 530 17.76 -9.38 -15.68
CA GLU A 530 17.73 -10.14 -16.94
C GLU A 530 18.86 -11.17 -16.98
N ALA A 531 20.05 -10.83 -16.44
CA ALA A 531 21.17 -11.76 -16.37
C ALA A 531 20.91 -12.88 -15.36
N TYR A 532 20.29 -12.58 -14.22
CA TYR A 532 19.90 -13.57 -13.21
C TYR A 532 18.90 -14.59 -13.77
N VAL A 533 17.87 -14.13 -14.47
CA VAL A 533 16.89 -15.03 -15.11
C VAL A 533 17.57 -15.88 -16.19
N LEU A 534 18.42 -15.27 -17.04
CA LEU A 534 19.15 -16.01 -18.06
C LEU A 534 20.14 -17.03 -17.48
N ALA A 535 20.78 -16.72 -16.35
CA ALA A 535 21.65 -17.65 -15.63
C ALA A 535 20.88 -18.88 -15.15
N ALA A 536 19.70 -18.69 -14.53
CA ALA A 536 18.84 -19.79 -14.11
C ALA A 536 18.36 -20.65 -15.29
N ARG A 537 18.08 -20.04 -16.45
CA ARG A 537 17.77 -20.79 -17.68
C ARG A 537 18.96 -21.56 -18.22
N LEU A 538 20.14 -20.94 -18.21
CA LEU A 538 21.36 -21.60 -18.64
C LEU A 538 21.73 -22.78 -17.73
N GLU A 539 21.48 -22.69 -16.43
CA GLU A 539 21.65 -23.78 -15.47
C GLU A 539 20.73 -24.97 -15.81
N GLN A 540 19.46 -24.71 -16.12
CA GLN A 540 18.52 -25.74 -16.59
C GLN A 540 19.00 -26.39 -17.89
N VAL A 541 19.47 -25.58 -18.84
CA VAL A 541 20.02 -26.06 -20.12
C VAL A 541 21.28 -26.89 -19.91
N ALA A 542 22.20 -26.46 -19.03
CA ALA A 542 23.42 -27.18 -18.71
C ALA A 542 23.13 -28.52 -18.03
N ALA A 543 22.13 -28.58 -17.14
CA ALA A 543 21.69 -29.82 -16.52
C ALA A 543 21.10 -30.80 -17.55
N ALA A 544 20.23 -30.32 -18.45
CA ALA A 544 19.64 -31.13 -19.52
C ALA A 544 20.71 -31.61 -20.53
N ALA A 545 21.69 -30.76 -20.84
CA ALA A 545 22.83 -31.09 -21.68
C ALA A 545 23.73 -32.15 -21.03
N THR A 546 23.98 -32.04 -19.73
CA THR A 546 24.86 -32.95 -18.97
C THR A 546 24.42 -34.40 -19.05
N VAL A 547 23.11 -34.68 -19.01
CA VAL A 547 22.57 -36.05 -19.14
C VAL A 547 23.04 -36.72 -20.45
N ARG A 548 23.10 -35.95 -21.54
CA ARG A 548 23.51 -36.44 -22.86
C ARG A 548 25.03 -36.43 -22.99
N LEU A 549 25.68 -35.39 -22.51
CA LEU A 549 27.14 -35.30 -22.53
C LEU A 549 27.77 -36.47 -21.77
N LEU A 550 27.19 -36.88 -20.64
CA LEU A 550 27.63 -38.07 -19.90
C LEU A 550 27.50 -39.35 -20.74
N ARG A 551 26.43 -39.51 -21.52
CA ARG A 551 26.26 -40.69 -22.38
C ARG A 551 27.20 -40.70 -23.58
N MET A 552 27.43 -39.55 -24.21
CA MET A 552 28.29 -39.42 -25.40
C MET A 552 29.79 -39.38 -25.09
N SER A 553 30.17 -39.21 -23.82
CA SER A 553 31.57 -39.16 -23.38
C SER A 553 31.98 -40.38 -22.56
N GLY A 554 31.20 -41.47 -22.59
CA GLY A 554 31.43 -42.63 -21.72
C GLY A 554 31.47 -42.30 -20.21
N GLY A 555 30.75 -41.28 -19.77
CA GLY A 555 30.69 -40.81 -18.37
C GLY A 555 31.79 -39.83 -17.96
N ARG A 556 32.56 -39.27 -18.91
CA ARG A 556 33.73 -38.46 -18.61
C ARG A 556 33.44 -36.98 -18.34
N TYR A 557 32.50 -36.38 -19.05
CA TYR A 557 32.29 -34.93 -19.01
C TYR A 557 30.88 -34.54 -18.53
N THR A 558 30.82 -33.49 -17.71
CA THR A 558 29.56 -32.84 -17.30
C THR A 558 29.67 -31.32 -17.53
N LEU A 559 28.55 -30.67 -17.85
CA LEU A 559 28.47 -29.22 -18.03
C LEU A 559 27.91 -28.59 -16.75
N VAL A 560 28.66 -27.65 -16.19
CA VAL A 560 28.25 -26.92 -15.00
C VAL A 560 28.21 -25.43 -15.31
N HIS A 561 27.16 -24.77 -14.84
CA HIS A 561 27.01 -23.33 -14.94
C HIS A 561 27.95 -22.63 -13.95
N SER A 562 28.55 -21.52 -14.40
CA SER A 562 29.46 -20.71 -13.60
C SER A 562 28.89 -19.33 -13.35
N ASP A 563 28.79 -18.99 -12.08
CA ASP A 563 28.45 -17.67 -11.57
C ASP A 563 29.64 -16.70 -11.58
N ALA A 564 30.84 -17.19 -11.92
CA ALA A 564 32.04 -16.37 -11.89
C ALA A 564 31.91 -15.18 -12.84
N GLN A 565 32.34 -14.02 -12.37
CA GLN A 565 32.36 -12.79 -13.15
C GLN A 565 33.38 -12.97 -14.28
N ALA A 566 32.90 -13.14 -15.52
CA ALA A 566 33.77 -13.26 -16.68
C ALA A 566 34.74 -12.07 -16.73
N SER A 567 36.04 -12.33 -16.86
CA SER A 567 37.06 -11.27 -16.91
C SER A 567 36.91 -10.48 -18.22
N GLY A 568 36.18 -9.36 -18.19
CA GLY A 568 36.02 -8.44 -19.33
C GLY A 568 34.62 -7.82 -19.44
N ARG A 569 34.26 -7.31 -20.62
CA ARG A 569 32.91 -6.78 -20.97
C ARG A 569 31.83 -7.89 -21.09
N GLY A 570 32.13 -9.11 -20.67
CA GLY A 570 31.21 -10.25 -20.70
C GLY A 570 30.08 -10.06 -19.70
N ARG A 571 28.86 -10.47 -20.07
CA ARG A 571 27.69 -10.44 -19.18
C ARG A 571 27.93 -11.47 -18.07
N SER A 572 27.95 -11.01 -16.82
CA SER A 572 28.11 -11.87 -15.64
C SER A 572 27.01 -12.94 -15.58
N GLY A 573 27.35 -14.19 -15.25
CA GLY A 573 26.38 -15.28 -15.02
C GLY A 573 26.02 -16.14 -16.22
N LEU A 574 26.76 -16.05 -17.34
CA LEU A 574 26.56 -16.91 -18.51
C LEU A 574 27.79 -17.78 -18.82
N GLY A 575 28.62 -18.07 -17.82
CA GLY A 575 29.78 -18.94 -17.97
C GLY A 575 29.37 -20.42 -17.93
N LEU A 576 30.05 -21.24 -18.72
CA LEU A 576 29.94 -22.70 -18.68
C LEU A 576 31.34 -23.28 -18.44
N HIS A 577 31.42 -24.26 -17.56
CA HIS A 577 32.59 -25.08 -17.35
C HIS A 577 32.28 -26.54 -17.63
N VAL A 578 33.34 -27.29 -17.99
CA VAL A 578 33.28 -28.73 -18.11
C VAL A 578 34.04 -29.35 -16.96
N VAL A 579 33.37 -30.24 -16.21
CA VAL A 579 34.02 -31.04 -15.18
C VAL A 579 34.41 -32.38 -15.80
N ASP A 580 35.71 -32.68 -15.79
CA ASP A 580 36.28 -33.95 -16.24
C ASP A 580 36.34 -34.93 -15.05
N ALA A 581 35.48 -35.95 -15.08
CA ALA A 581 35.33 -36.94 -14.01
C ALA A 581 36.57 -37.81 -13.79
N TRP A 582 37.47 -37.95 -14.78
CA TRP A 582 38.69 -38.74 -14.65
C TRP A 582 39.80 -37.96 -13.96
N THR A 583 39.82 -36.64 -14.11
CA THR A 583 40.82 -35.77 -13.47
C THR A 583 40.30 -35.02 -12.24
N GLY A 584 38.97 -34.99 -12.04
CA GLY A 584 38.30 -34.21 -10.99
C GLY A 584 38.47 -32.70 -11.17
N SER A 585 38.89 -32.25 -12.35
CA SER A 585 39.22 -30.84 -12.62
C SER A 585 38.12 -30.16 -13.42
N GLU A 586 37.82 -28.92 -13.03
CA GLU A 586 36.94 -28.02 -13.75
C GLU A 586 37.75 -27.24 -14.79
N ARG A 587 37.30 -27.25 -16.04
CA ARG A 587 37.99 -26.63 -17.18
C ARG A 587 37.08 -25.64 -17.87
N ASP A 588 37.68 -24.58 -18.41
CA ASP A 588 36.97 -23.69 -19.32
C ASP A 588 36.69 -24.43 -20.63
N THR A 589 35.47 -24.25 -21.16
CA THR A 589 35.05 -24.76 -22.47
C THR A 589 36.01 -24.38 -23.61
N ALA A 590 36.76 -23.27 -23.48
CA ALA A 590 37.78 -22.86 -24.45
C ALA A 590 39.00 -23.81 -24.54
N THR A 591 39.17 -24.71 -23.58
CA THR A 591 40.33 -25.62 -23.50
C THR A 591 40.04 -27.05 -23.99
N LEU A 592 38.83 -27.30 -24.49
CA LEU A 592 38.40 -28.60 -24.99
C LEU A 592 39.04 -28.95 -26.34
N SER A 593 39.27 -30.24 -26.59
CA SER A 593 39.72 -30.71 -27.91
C SER A 593 38.61 -30.59 -28.97
N GLY A 594 38.93 -30.77 -30.25
CA GLY A 594 37.96 -30.64 -31.35
C GLY A 594 36.75 -31.58 -31.23
N GLY A 595 36.98 -32.84 -30.86
CA GLY A 595 35.89 -33.81 -30.61
C GLY A 595 35.11 -33.54 -29.32
N GLU A 596 35.80 -33.09 -28.26
CA GLU A 596 35.15 -32.72 -26.98
C GLU A 596 34.24 -31.49 -27.12
N THR A 597 34.67 -30.51 -27.92
CA THR A 597 33.88 -29.32 -28.24
C THR A 597 32.62 -29.69 -29.02
N PHE A 598 32.71 -30.69 -29.90
CA PHE A 598 31.55 -31.22 -30.62
C PHE A 598 30.54 -31.87 -29.66
N PHE A 599 30.97 -32.74 -28.75
CA PHE A 599 30.06 -33.34 -27.75
C PHE A 599 29.40 -32.29 -26.86
N ALA A 600 30.18 -31.30 -26.38
CA ALA A 600 29.65 -30.24 -25.53
C ALA A 600 28.63 -29.38 -26.28
N SER A 601 28.90 -29.02 -27.53
CA SER A 601 27.99 -28.21 -28.37
C SER A 601 26.72 -28.97 -28.75
N LEU A 602 26.85 -30.25 -29.13
CA LEU A 602 25.71 -31.11 -29.45
C LEU A 602 24.84 -31.35 -28.22
N ALA A 603 25.44 -31.67 -27.07
CA ALA A 603 24.74 -31.81 -25.80
C ALA A 603 23.99 -30.53 -25.42
N LEU A 604 24.63 -29.37 -25.59
CA LEU A 604 24.03 -28.07 -25.27
C LEU A 604 22.88 -27.72 -26.21
N ALA A 605 23.01 -27.96 -27.51
CA ALA A 605 21.95 -27.74 -28.49
C ALA A 605 20.72 -28.60 -28.20
N LEU A 606 20.95 -29.87 -27.84
CA LEU A 606 19.89 -30.80 -27.45
C LEU A 606 19.27 -30.44 -26.10
N GLY A 607 20.07 -30.04 -25.12
CA GLY A 607 19.60 -29.57 -23.80
C GLY A 607 18.77 -28.29 -23.90
N LEU A 608 19.17 -27.36 -24.78
CA LEU A 608 18.40 -26.14 -25.07
C LEU A 608 17.06 -26.48 -25.71
N ALA A 609 17.05 -27.40 -26.68
CA ALA A 609 15.82 -27.83 -27.34
C ALA A 609 14.82 -28.45 -26.35
N ASP A 610 15.29 -29.19 -25.34
CA ASP A 610 14.44 -29.75 -24.29
C ASP A 610 13.85 -28.67 -23.37
N VAL A 611 14.68 -27.79 -22.82
CA VAL A 611 14.22 -26.73 -21.90
C VAL A 611 13.22 -25.80 -22.58
N VAL A 612 13.45 -25.47 -23.86
CA VAL A 612 12.51 -24.67 -24.66
C VAL A 612 11.18 -25.42 -24.90
N THR A 613 11.23 -26.73 -25.12
CA THR A 613 10.02 -27.55 -25.32
C THR A 613 9.19 -27.65 -24.03
N ASP A 614 9.84 -27.82 -22.87
CA ASP A 614 9.18 -27.92 -21.57
C ASP A 614 8.55 -26.60 -21.12
N GLU A 615 9.18 -25.45 -21.40
CA GLU A 615 8.63 -24.13 -21.04
C GLU A 615 7.49 -23.66 -21.93
N ALA A 616 7.52 -23.98 -23.22
CA ALA A 616 6.50 -23.54 -24.19
C ALA A 616 5.19 -24.34 -24.10
N GLY A 617 4.92 -25.01 -22.98
CA GLY A 617 3.72 -25.84 -22.80
C GLY A 617 3.68 -27.06 -23.72
N GLY A 618 4.84 -27.53 -24.21
CA GLY A 618 4.93 -28.70 -25.08
C GLY A 618 4.85 -28.42 -26.58
N MET A 619 5.04 -27.17 -27.05
CA MET A 619 5.35 -26.93 -28.46
C MET A 619 6.73 -27.52 -28.80
N ARG A 620 6.71 -28.61 -29.56
CA ARG A 620 7.89 -29.41 -29.89
C ARG A 620 8.69 -28.75 -31.01
N LEU A 621 10.01 -28.68 -30.85
CA LEU A 621 10.92 -28.46 -31.98
C LEU A 621 11.00 -29.78 -32.77
N ASP A 622 10.24 -29.86 -33.86
CA ASP A 622 10.04 -31.10 -34.63
C ASP A 622 11.24 -31.50 -35.50
N THR A 623 12.21 -30.60 -35.73
CA THR A 623 13.35 -30.86 -36.62
C THR A 623 14.66 -30.24 -36.14
N LEU A 624 15.74 -31.03 -36.13
CA LEU A 624 17.10 -30.62 -35.80
C LEU A 624 18.03 -30.95 -36.98
N PHE A 625 18.80 -29.97 -37.45
CA PHE A 625 19.86 -30.19 -38.44
C PHE A 625 21.23 -30.07 -37.79
N ILE A 626 22.09 -31.06 -38.00
CA ILE A 626 23.47 -31.10 -37.55
C ILE A 626 24.35 -31.08 -38.78
N ASP A 627 25.15 -30.03 -38.95
CA ASP A 627 26.00 -29.83 -40.12
C ASP A 627 27.48 -29.93 -39.75
N GLU A 628 28.13 -30.98 -40.24
CA GLU A 628 29.54 -31.31 -40.03
C GLU A 628 29.96 -31.45 -38.54
N GLY A 629 31.19 -31.89 -38.29
CA GLY A 629 31.74 -32.07 -36.92
C GLY A 629 31.90 -33.52 -36.44
N PHE A 630 31.37 -34.49 -37.20
CA PHE A 630 31.61 -35.91 -36.96
C PHE A 630 33.03 -36.37 -37.37
N GLY A 631 33.72 -35.62 -38.23
CA GLY A 631 35.04 -35.99 -38.75
C GLY A 631 36.20 -35.81 -37.76
N SER A 632 35.96 -35.17 -36.62
CA SER A 632 36.92 -35.03 -35.51
C SER A 632 36.71 -36.06 -34.40
N LEU A 633 35.75 -36.99 -34.58
CA LEU A 633 35.46 -38.07 -33.64
C LEU A 633 36.22 -39.34 -34.05
N ASP A 634 36.57 -40.16 -33.06
CA ASP A 634 37.02 -41.53 -33.31
C ASP A 634 35.82 -42.47 -33.50
N ASP A 635 36.10 -43.68 -34.01
CA ASP A 635 35.05 -44.67 -34.34
C ASP A 635 34.17 -45.01 -33.14
N GLN A 636 34.76 -45.08 -31.94
CA GLN A 636 34.02 -45.42 -30.72
C GLN A 636 33.09 -44.30 -30.27
N ALA A 637 33.52 -43.05 -30.32
CA ALA A 637 32.69 -41.94 -29.89
C ALA A 637 31.67 -41.50 -30.96
N LEU A 638 31.92 -41.81 -32.24
CA LEU A 638 30.89 -41.72 -33.29
C LEU A 638 29.70 -42.64 -32.99
N ASP A 639 29.95 -43.84 -32.46
CA ASP A 639 28.92 -44.81 -32.12
C ASP A 639 28.04 -44.32 -30.97
N GLU A 640 28.66 -43.81 -29.90
CA GLU A 640 27.92 -43.26 -28.75
C GLU A 640 27.03 -42.07 -29.13
N VAL A 641 27.49 -41.21 -30.06
CA VAL A 641 26.66 -40.12 -30.57
C VAL A 641 25.48 -40.63 -31.38
N LEU A 642 25.70 -41.60 -32.27
CA LEU A 642 24.65 -42.15 -33.11
C LEU A 642 23.56 -42.83 -32.29
N ASP A 643 23.93 -43.57 -31.23
CA ASP A 643 22.98 -44.17 -30.30
C ASP A 643 22.12 -43.11 -29.60
N VAL A 644 22.72 -41.98 -29.21
CA VAL A 644 21.99 -40.86 -28.61
C VAL A 644 21.05 -40.21 -29.64
N LEU A 645 21.47 -40.04 -30.89
CA LEU A 645 20.64 -39.49 -31.97
C LEU A 645 19.48 -40.43 -32.36
N ASP A 646 19.70 -41.74 -32.38
CA ASP A 646 18.66 -42.74 -32.63
C ASP A 646 17.62 -42.76 -31.50
N SER A 647 18.05 -42.63 -30.24
CA SER A 647 17.12 -42.50 -29.09
C SER A 647 16.23 -41.24 -29.16
N LEU A 648 16.68 -40.19 -29.87
CA LEU A 648 15.89 -39.00 -30.14
C LEU A 648 14.89 -39.22 -31.28
N ARG A 649 15.26 -40.01 -32.29
CA ARG A 649 14.38 -40.41 -33.39
C ARG A 649 13.19 -41.24 -32.88
N GLU A 650 13.40 -42.11 -31.89
CA GLU A 650 12.33 -42.88 -31.23
C GLU A 650 11.28 -42.01 -30.52
N ARG A 651 11.61 -40.75 -30.21
CA ARG A 651 10.70 -39.79 -29.56
C ARG A 651 10.00 -38.85 -30.55
N ASP A 652 9.85 -39.27 -31.81
CA ASP A 652 9.12 -38.55 -32.87
C ASP A 652 9.78 -37.21 -33.27
N ARG A 653 11.10 -37.09 -33.12
CA ARG A 653 11.90 -35.93 -33.59
C ARG A 653 12.60 -36.24 -34.91
N SER A 654 12.53 -35.33 -35.88
CA SER A 654 13.27 -35.45 -37.14
C SER A 654 14.70 -34.90 -36.99
N VAL A 655 15.71 -35.76 -37.08
CA VAL A 655 17.12 -35.35 -37.05
C VAL A 655 17.73 -35.46 -38.45
N GLY A 656 18.14 -34.33 -39.02
CA GLY A 656 18.90 -34.26 -40.28
C GLY A 656 20.39 -34.14 -40.00
N ILE A 657 21.19 -35.01 -40.62
CA ILE A 657 22.65 -35.02 -40.46
C ILE A 657 23.30 -34.72 -41.81
N VAL A 658 24.18 -33.73 -41.85
CA VAL A 658 25.04 -33.44 -43.01
C VAL A 658 26.47 -33.79 -42.62
N SER A 659 27.05 -34.76 -43.32
CA SER A 659 28.42 -35.20 -43.05
C SER A 659 29.08 -35.82 -44.27
N HIS A 660 30.40 -35.69 -44.36
CA HIS A 660 31.25 -36.36 -45.34
C HIS A 660 31.87 -37.68 -44.82
N VAL A 661 31.65 -38.04 -43.55
CA VAL A 661 32.22 -39.24 -42.92
C VAL A 661 31.61 -40.51 -43.51
N ALA A 662 32.46 -41.45 -43.94
CA ALA A 662 32.02 -42.66 -44.62
C ALA A 662 31.22 -43.60 -43.71
N ASP A 663 31.56 -43.66 -42.42
CA ASP A 663 30.91 -44.56 -41.45
C ASP A 663 29.48 -44.15 -41.08
N LEU A 664 29.11 -42.88 -41.30
CA LEU A 664 27.73 -42.43 -41.18
C LEU A 664 26.85 -42.95 -42.33
N ARG A 665 27.44 -43.19 -43.51
CA ARG A 665 26.72 -43.68 -44.70
C ARG A 665 26.25 -45.13 -44.56
N THR A 666 26.86 -45.91 -43.68
CA THR A 666 26.45 -47.31 -43.46
C THR A 666 25.37 -47.43 -42.38
N ARG A 667 25.30 -46.47 -41.46
CA ARG A 667 24.40 -46.50 -40.29
C ARG A 667 23.07 -45.78 -40.52
N VAL A 668 23.06 -44.68 -41.27
CA VAL A 668 21.82 -43.95 -41.60
C VAL A 668 21.20 -44.49 -42.88
N GLN A 669 20.01 -45.10 -42.79
CA GLN A 669 19.37 -45.83 -43.90
C GLN A 669 18.75 -44.93 -44.98
N THR A 670 18.31 -43.72 -44.60
CA THR A 670 17.68 -42.75 -45.51
C THR A 670 18.67 -41.63 -45.80
N GLN A 671 19.10 -41.53 -47.06
CA GLN A 671 20.19 -40.63 -47.44
C GLN A 671 19.80 -39.69 -48.58
N LEU A 672 20.27 -38.46 -48.50
CA LEU A 672 20.28 -37.50 -49.60
C LEU A 672 21.73 -37.35 -50.07
N GLU A 673 22.09 -38.02 -51.16
CA GLU A 673 23.43 -38.00 -51.73
C GLU A 673 23.59 -36.81 -52.69
N ILE A 674 24.59 -35.96 -52.44
CA ILE A 674 24.92 -34.83 -53.31
C ILE A 674 26.02 -35.22 -54.30
N VAL A 675 25.68 -35.29 -55.59
CA VAL A 675 26.62 -35.63 -56.66
C VAL A 675 27.03 -34.39 -57.43
N LYS A 676 28.32 -34.03 -57.38
CA LYS A 676 28.88 -32.90 -58.13
C LYS A 676 29.03 -33.27 -59.61
N GLN A 677 28.50 -32.44 -60.51
CA GLN A 677 28.60 -32.59 -61.96
C GLN A 677 29.19 -31.31 -62.59
N ARG A 678 29.64 -31.40 -63.85
CA ARG A 678 30.29 -30.26 -64.55
C ARG A 678 29.39 -29.02 -64.71
N GLY A 679 28.07 -29.15 -64.58
CA GLY A 679 27.10 -28.05 -64.68
C GLY A 679 26.39 -27.67 -63.37
N GLY A 680 26.77 -28.25 -62.22
CA GLY A 680 26.11 -28.02 -60.93
C GLY A 680 26.11 -29.24 -60.01
N SER A 681 25.43 -29.17 -58.88
CA SER A 681 25.24 -30.32 -57.97
C SER A 681 23.83 -30.87 -58.09
N VAL A 682 23.69 -32.19 -58.13
CA VAL A 682 22.39 -32.89 -58.20
C VAL A 682 22.17 -33.71 -56.92
N VAL A 683 20.97 -33.65 -56.36
CA VAL A 683 20.55 -34.43 -55.18
C VAL A 683 19.98 -35.76 -55.65
N ARG A 684 20.40 -36.87 -55.02
CA ARG A 684 19.80 -38.20 -55.20
C ARG A 684 19.29 -38.72 -53.87
N HIS A 685 18.05 -39.19 -53.83
CA HIS A 685 17.50 -39.86 -52.66
C HIS A 685 17.86 -41.35 -52.73
N ARG A 686 18.51 -41.86 -51.68
CA ARG A 686 18.85 -43.28 -51.52
C ARG A 686 18.18 -43.76 -50.22
N ALA A 687 17.04 -44.43 -50.37
CA ALA A 687 16.41 -45.18 -49.29
C ALA A 687 16.79 -46.66 -49.44
N ALA A 688 17.11 -47.32 -48.33
CA ALA A 688 17.30 -48.77 -48.34
C ALA A 688 15.99 -49.47 -48.77
N ALA A 689 16.09 -50.38 -49.74
CA ALA A 689 14.99 -51.29 -50.05
C ALA A 689 14.74 -52.18 -48.82
N GLY A 690 13.56 -52.07 -48.23
CA GLY A 690 13.15 -52.93 -47.11
C GLY A 690 13.28 -54.41 -47.48
N ALA A 691 13.93 -55.18 -46.62
CA ALA A 691 13.74 -56.62 -46.59
C ALA A 691 12.26 -56.88 -46.25
N GLY A 692 11.58 -57.64 -47.11
CA GLY A 692 10.19 -58.07 -46.91
C GLY A 692 10.03 -59.18 -45.88
#